data_AF-C4XM89-F1
#
_entry.id   AF-C4XM89-F1
#
_cell.length_a   1.000
_cell.length_b   1.000
_cell.length_c   1.000
_cell.angle_alpha   90.00
_cell.angle_beta   90.00
_cell.angle_gamma   90.00
#
_symmetry.space_group_name_H-M   'P 1'
#
loop_
_entity.id
_entity.type
_entity.pdbx_description
1 polymer ?
#
loop_
_entity_poly.entity_id
_entity_poly.type
_entity_poly.pdbx_seq_one_letter_code
_entity_poly.pdbx_strand_id
1 'polypeptide(L)'
;MEGAPLVQGLETVAPENARQVGGKAGNLARVHNALKLPTPDGFVVTTAGFRAFMRHAGLDEYARKELETISPLDLPELENSCKRIRQAILEADLPGVLLTALDGALETLQHKTAIPTLLAVRSSAVGEDGAASFAGQYESVLNVPFEHVGQALKEVFASKYTPRAVLYRLRWGLDDDDAPMAALVLTMVDSRVSGVLYTIDPGADGGPAMRLDAVLGLGDKLVSGESRAVTTRLARSPHGVIASSDTPLFSDEVALELGRMGMLLEEYFQSPQDVEWCLDGQGRLVIVQSRPLDAPEETPAQAATPENVELSGFPTLLSGGVRASAGAASGPVLHVEGAIPETIPEGAILVAINAAPELAALLDRAGGIVTAMGGAASHLASVAREMGIPAIFAAPGCNELLQEGQEVTLDASNLRVLQGRADALLTISGRPRSRMVDSPMHLRLRAALDVISPLTLTDPDADTFAPAGCKTLHDIVRYTHEKAMREMFGLCENAEGAANVARLKAQIPLTLYCVDLGGGLREFLTTCDDIKPEDLRSAPMCAIWRGFTHPGITWSGAVAIDARSFMSLMASSVTTEGGGTPGGDSYALLGSDYMNLSARFGYHFANIDSFCGDADAKNHIKVRFAGGAGTFSGKCLRVTFLAKVLARLGFTVDTAGDVLDASLKGAPRRQTEETLDQLGRLMAVSRLLDMAITGQSEIDAMAAAFFRGDYDLLGQRQENPLPEFHLAVGDWECVADETGTRVARQDGTRWAPSLSMSFAHFMGRLSGQKYQRFLDTVEAYFYFPLAVAKGSDMEDGRASLKVKPTAGAIDQAGGLAFAIRTAGTYLVLRINALENNLMLFAFKDGRRSELASVHLPIETGQWRELAVEVQGNAVTGFVDGKPYIMHHFDYTPRGLVGLWSKADSVVEFTDLRRMDNRSELAFLSHVPATTKTGDVMDKTISPAQLRSRIESGEEILLLDLRKQEDFDADPVLLQGAVKLDPSKVSTWEDLVAGKPNTVIYCARGGSISQSVQKHFEQKGMTIPYLEGGLAAWKNLE
;
A
#
# COMPACT_ATOMS: atom_id res chain seq x y z
N MET A 1 27.21 18.52 -34.94
CA MET A 1 27.57 19.93 -34.63
C MET A 1 29.09 20.05 -34.54
N GLU A 2 29.82 19.69 -35.59
CA GLU A 2 31.22 20.14 -35.74
C GLU A 2 31.15 21.46 -36.51
N GLY A 3 31.69 22.54 -35.93
CA GLY A 3 31.69 23.87 -36.55
C GLY A 3 30.85 24.96 -35.88
N ALA A 4 30.19 24.70 -34.74
CA ALA A 4 29.53 25.76 -33.97
C ALA A 4 30.57 26.62 -33.20
N PRO A 5 30.41 27.96 -33.13
CA PRO A 5 31.34 28.83 -32.43
C PRO A 5 31.33 28.53 -30.92
N LEU A 6 32.51 28.50 -30.29
CA LEU A 6 32.64 28.27 -28.85
C LEU A 6 32.21 29.50 -28.02
N VAL A 7 32.46 30.69 -28.57
CA VAL A 7 32.07 31.99 -27.99
C VAL A 7 31.45 32.84 -29.10
N GLN A 8 30.36 33.54 -28.79
CA GLN A 8 29.63 34.34 -29.76
C GLN A 8 29.17 35.67 -29.14
N GLY A 9 29.43 36.79 -29.81
CA GLY A 9 28.93 38.11 -29.40
C GLY A 9 27.42 38.19 -29.47
N LEU A 10 26.78 38.83 -28.48
CA LEU A 10 25.32 38.88 -28.36
C LEU A 10 24.63 39.48 -29.61
N GLU A 11 25.29 40.44 -30.25
CA GLU A 11 24.83 41.11 -31.46
C GLU A 11 24.82 40.19 -32.71
N THR A 12 25.55 39.08 -32.66
CA THR A 12 25.66 38.13 -33.77
C THR A 12 24.80 36.88 -33.59
N VAL A 13 24.11 36.76 -32.45
CA VAL A 13 23.24 35.61 -32.15
C VAL A 13 21.97 35.69 -33.01
N ALA A 14 21.83 34.74 -33.93
CA ALA A 14 20.64 34.59 -34.76
C ALA A 14 19.45 34.03 -33.94
N PRO A 15 18.20 34.45 -34.20
CA PRO A 15 17.01 34.00 -33.44
C PRO A 15 16.80 32.47 -33.40
N GLU A 16 17.22 31.79 -34.47
CA GLU A 16 17.16 30.33 -34.65
C GLU A 16 18.21 29.54 -33.86
N ASN A 17 19.25 30.21 -33.35
CA ASN A 17 20.35 29.57 -32.61
C ASN A 17 20.15 29.57 -31.09
N ALA A 18 18.93 29.79 -30.58
CA ALA A 18 18.62 29.81 -29.15
C ALA A 18 19.07 28.53 -28.41
N ARG A 19 19.01 27.35 -29.06
CA ARG A 19 19.52 26.10 -28.47
C ARG A 19 21.04 26.06 -28.30
N GLN A 20 21.80 26.91 -29.00
CA GLN A 20 23.26 26.96 -28.88
C GLN A 20 23.72 27.88 -27.75
N VAL A 21 22.94 28.93 -27.45
CA VAL A 21 23.27 29.98 -26.46
C VAL A 21 22.42 29.90 -25.18
N GLY A 22 21.40 29.05 -25.16
CA GLY A 22 20.44 28.93 -24.05
C GLY A 22 19.31 29.96 -24.10
N GLY A 23 18.35 29.80 -23.17
CA GLY A 23 17.13 30.62 -23.11
C GLY A 23 17.43 32.10 -22.87
N LYS A 24 18.14 32.41 -21.78
CA LYS A 24 18.37 33.78 -21.33
C LYS A 24 19.13 34.61 -22.34
N ALA A 25 20.25 34.07 -22.83
CA ALA A 25 21.05 34.73 -23.83
C ALA A 25 20.32 34.85 -25.18
N GLY A 26 19.57 33.83 -25.57
CA GLY A 26 18.76 33.85 -26.79
C GLY A 26 17.67 34.92 -26.74
N ASN A 27 16.97 35.05 -25.61
CA ASN A 27 15.95 36.07 -25.41
C ASN A 27 16.57 37.47 -25.39
N LEU A 28 17.65 37.69 -24.63
CA LEU A 28 18.32 38.98 -24.57
C LEU A 28 18.88 39.40 -25.94
N ALA A 29 19.41 38.45 -26.72
CA ALA A 29 19.83 38.69 -28.09
C ALA A 29 18.66 39.12 -28.98
N ARG A 30 17.46 38.57 -28.81
CA ARG A 30 16.26 39.01 -29.56
C ARG A 30 15.83 40.42 -29.16
N VAL A 31 15.86 40.73 -27.86
CA VAL A 31 15.59 42.08 -27.35
C VAL A 31 16.55 43.10 -27.96
N HIS A 32 17.85 42.77 -28.00
CA HIS A 32 18.87 43.64 -28.58
C HIS A 32 18.78 43.73 -30.12
N ASN A 33 18.75 42.59 -30.81
CA ASN A 33 18.90 42.52 -32.26
C ASN A 33 17.62 42.86 -33.01
N ALA A 34 16.46 42.37 -32.56
CA ALA A 34 15.19 42.54 -33.25
C ALA A 34 14.43 43.78 -32.79
N LEU A 35 14.35 44.01 -31.46
CA LEU A 35 13.57 45.12 -30.89
C LEU A 35 14.38 46.41 -30.71
N LYS A 36 15.71 46.34 -30.79
CA LYS A 36 16.62 47.48 -30.59
C LYS A 36 16.41 48.18 -29.25
N LEU A 37 15.93 47.44 -28.24
CA LEU A 37 15.80 47.97 -26.89
C LEU A 37 17.18 48.01 -26.21
N PRO A 38 17.41 48.94 -25.27
CA PRO A 38 18.69 49.03 -24.57
C PRO A 38 18.94 47.77 -23.73
N THR A 39 20.05 47.09 -23.98
CA THR A 39 20.55 45.94 -23.22
C THR A 39 22.03 46.15 -22.90
N PRO A 40 22.60 45.49 -21.88
CA PRO A 40 24.03 45.51 -21.65
C PRO A 40 24.78 44.84 -22.81
N ASP A 41 26.00 45.31 -23.07
CA ASP A 41 26.89 44.67 -24.04
C ASP A 41 27.44 43.35 -23.46
N GLY A 42 27.71 42.38 -24.32
CA GLY A 42 28.23 41.10 -23.87
C GLY A 42 28.36 40.04 -24.95
N PHE A 43 28.69 38.84 -24.50
CA PHE A 43 28.86 37.66 -25.34
C PHE A 43 28.42 36.40 -24.59
N VAL A 44 28.32 35.29 -25.32
CA VAL A 44 27.90 34.00 -24.79
C VAL A 44 28.97 32.96 -25.05
N VAL A 45 29.38 32.25 -24.00
CA VAL A 45 30.06 30.96 -24.13
C VAL A 45 29.00 29.92 -24.44
N THR A 46 29.03 29.38 -25.65
CA THR A 46 27.94 28.54 -26.17
C THR A 46 27.94 27.15 -25.51
N THR A 47 26.87 26.39 -25.73
CA THR A 47 26.80 24.96 -25.37
C THR A 47 27.91 24.14 -26.03
N ALA A 48 28.44 24.57 -27.19
CA ALA A 48 29.61 23.95 -27.80
C ALA A 48 30.90 24.26 -27.02
N GLY A 49 31.04 25.48 -26.50
CA GLY A 49 32.09 25.87 -25.56
C GLY A 49 32.09 25.03 -24.28
N PHE A 50 30.91 24.89 -23.66
CA PHE A 50 30.72 24.03 -22.49
C PHE A 50 31.10 22.57 -22.77
N ARG A 51 30.60 21.97 -23.86
CA ARG A 51 30.94 20.59 -24.24
C ARG A 51 32.41 20.42 -24.56
N ALA A 52 33.05 21.40 -25.20
CA ALA A 52 34.48 21.34 -25.48
C ALA A 52 35.30 21.29 -24.18
N PHE A 53 34.90 22.08 -23.16
CA PHE A 53 35.50 22.03 -21.83
C PHE A 53 35.29 20.69 -21.13
N MET A 54 34.04 20.22 -21.03
CA MET A 54 33.74 18.96 -20.33
C MET A 54 34.43 17.74 -20.96
N ARG A 55 34.52 17.69 -22.30
CA ARG A 55 35.25 16.64 -23.02
C ARG A 55 36.75 16.71 -22.81
N HIS A 56 37.33 17.90 -22.89
CA HIS A 56 38.77 18.09 -22.72
C HIS A 56 39.25 17.61 -21.35
N ALA A 57 38.47 17.90 -20.31
CA ALA A 57 38.76 17.51 -18.93
C ALA A 57 38.31 16.07 -18.58
N GLY A 58 37.69 15.32 -19.50
CA GLY A 58 37.16 13.98 -19.23
C GLY A 58 35.96 13.97 -18.25
N LEU A 59 35.35 15.13 -18.02
CA LEU A 59 34.32 15.33 -17.00
C LEU A 59 32.94 14.80 -17.44
N ASP A 60 32.68 14.70 -18.75
CA ASP A 60 31.42 14.15 -19.26
C ASP A 60 31.21 12.69 -18.80
N GLU A 61 32.23 11.85 -18.93
CA GLU A 61 32.14 10.45 -18.52
C GLU A 61 32.16 10.29 -17.00
N TYR A 62 32.94 11.12 -16.33
CA TYR A 62 33.03 11.15 -14.88
C TYR A 62 31.69 11.52 -14.24
N ALA A 63 31.08 12.64 -14.65
CA ALA A 63 29.80 13.11 -14.13
C ALA A 63 28.68 12.10 -14.39
N ARG A 64 28.66 11.47 -15.58
CA ARG A 64 27.66 10.44 -15.89
C ARG A 64 27.77 9.22 -14.98
N LYS A 65 28.99 8.68 -14.80
CA LYS A 65 29.22 7.51 -13.94
C LYS A 65 28.87 7.79 -12.48
N GLU A 66 29.25 8.96 -11.98
CA GLU A 66 28.92 9.39 -10.62
C GLU A 66 27.40 9.49 -10.44
N LEU A 67 26.64 9.97 -11.43
CA LEU A 67 25.19 10.11 -11.34
C LEU A 67 24.41 8.81 -11.61
N GLU A 68 24.94 7.89 -12.43
CA GLU A 68 24.29 6.60 -12.76
C GLU A 68 24.16 5.66 -11.55
N THR A 69 25.06 5.78 -10.56
CA THR A 69 25.09 4.89 -9.39
C THR A 69 24.16 5.31 -8.26
N ILE A 70 23.50 6.47 -8.38
CA ILE A 70 22.79 7.10 -7.26
C ILE A 70 21.28 6.87 -7.37
N SER A 71 20.67 6.44 -6.27
CA SER A 71 19.22 6.46 -6.13
C SER A 71 18.73 7.90 -5.90
N PRO A 72 17.74 8.41 -6.65
CA PRO A 72 17.15 9.73 -6.41
C PRO A 72 16.52 9.90 -5.00
N LEU A 73 16.39 8.81 -4.25
CA LEU A 73 15.86 8.77 -2.89
C LEU A 73 16.95 8.89 -1.80
N ASP A 74 18.23 8.80 -2.15
CA ASP A 74 19.36 8.98 -1.22
C ASP A 74 19.97 10.38 -1.39
N LEU A 75 19.36 11.36 -0.69
CA LEU A 75 19.79 12.76 -0.76
C LEU A 75 21.24 12.99 -0.27
N PRO A 76 21.71 12.37 0.84
CA PRO A 76 23.10 12.52 1.27
C PRO A 76 24.13 12.03 0.26
N GLU A 77 23.90 10.86 -0.37
CA GLU A 77 24.81 10.33 -1.39
C GLU A 77 24.81 11.20 -2.65
N LEU A 78 23.64 11.69 -3.05
CA LEU A 78 23.51 12.64 -4.16
C LEU A 78 24.28 13.92 -3.91
N GLU A 79 24.16 14.53 -2.73
CA GLU A 79 24.90 15.73 -2.36
C GLU A 79 26.41 15.53 -2.44
N ASN A 80 26.90 14.40 -1.93
CA ASN A 80 28.33 14.09 -1.95
C ASN A 80 28.86 13.92 -3.37
N SER A 81 28.09 13.26 -4.23
CA SER A 81 28.46 13.06 -5.64
C SER A 81 28.43 14.38 -6.42
N CYS A 82 27.41 15.21 -6.20
CA CYS A 82 27.35 16.58 -6.72
C CYS A 82 28.56 17.41 -6.28
N LYS A 83 28.97 17.33 -5.01
CA LYS A 83 30.18 18.00 -4.50
C LYS A 83 31.44 17.55 -5.25
N ARG A 84 31.63 16.25 -5.47
CA ARG A 84 32.78 15.70 -6.22
C ARG A 84 32.82 16.20 -7.66
N ILE A 85 31.69 16.15 -8.37
CA ILE A 85 31.60 16.63 -9.77
C ILE A 85 31.92 18.12 -9.85
N ARG A 86 31.33 18.93 -8.96
CA ARG A 86 31.59 20.38 -8.90
C ARG A 86 33.04 20.70 -8.63
N GLN A 87 33.67 20.01 -7.68
CA GLN A 87 35.08 20.20 -7.37
C GLN A 87 35.96 19.87 -8.58
N ALA A 88 35.68 18.75 -9.26
CA ALA A 88 36.40 18.37 -10.48
C ALA A 88 36.26 19.41 -11.60
N ILE A 89 35.09 20.03 -11.76
CA ILE A 89 34.88 21.12 -12.72
C ILE A 89 35.70 22.37 -12.34
N LEU A 90 35.72 22.75 -11.07
CA LEU A 90 36.44 23.93 -10.61
C LEU A 90 37.98 23.78 -10.74
N GLU A 91 38.49 22.57 -10.51
CA GLU A 91 39.92 22.25 -10.60
C GLU A 91 40.40 22.02 -12.04
N ALA A 92 39.51 21.74 -12.99
CA ALA A 92 39.86 21.49 -14.38
C ALA A 92 40.33 22.75 -15.13
N ASP A 93 41.26 22.54 -16.06
CA ASP A 93 41.77 23.57 -16.97
C ASP A 93 40.81 23.80 -18.15
N LEU A 94 40.64 25.07 -18.52
CA LEU A 94 39.89 25.43 -19.74
C LEU A 94 40.73 25.05 -20.97
N PRO A 95 40.13 24.42 -22.01
CA PRO A 95 40.86 24.07 -23.22
C PRO A 95 41.40 25.33 -23.92
N GLY A 96 42.63 25.28 -24.43
CA GLY A 96 43.30 26.43 -25.05
C GLY A 96 42.51 27.08 -26.20
N VAL A 97 41.74 26.29 -26.96
CA VAL A 97 40.84 26.79 -28.01
C VAL A 97 39.68 27.63 -27.46
N LEU A 98 39.17 27.31 -26.27
CA LEU A 98 38.13 28.08 -25.60
C LEU A 98 38.72 29.34 -24.96
N LEU A 99 39.90 29.25 -24.34
CA LEU A 99 40.61 30.41 -23.80
C LEU A 99 40.88 31.46 -24.89
N THR A 100 41.41 31.03 -26.04
CA THR A 100 41.68 31.93 -27.17
C THR A 100 40.39 32.63 -27.66
N ALA A 101 39.28 31.90 -27.74
CA ALA A 101 37.99 32.46 -28.15
C ALA A 101 37.42 33.42 -27.09
N LEU A 102 37.62 33.12 -25.80
CA LEU A 102 37.21 33.94 -24.68
C LEU A 102 38.00 35.26 -24.65
N ASP A 103 39.33 35.20 -24.78
CA ASP A 103 40.21 36.36 -24.78
C ASP A 103 39.85 37.32 -25.92
N GLY A 104 39.64 36.81 -27.14
CA GLY A 104 39.21 37.65 -28.27
C GLY A 104 37.85 38.33 -28.06
N ALA A 105 36.90 37.66 -27.39
CA ALA A 105 35.61 38.24 -27.05
C ALA A 105 35.75 39.31 -25.94
N LEU A 106 36.60 39.06 -24.94
CA LEU A 106 36.90 40.01 -23.87
C LEU A 106 37.60 41.26 -24.41
N GLU A 107 38.60 41.13 -25.29
CA GLU A 107 39.26 42.26 -25.95
C GLU A 107 38.26 43.09 -26.75
N THR A 108 37.38 42.43 -27.53
CA THR A 108 36.33 43.12 -28.29
C THR A 108 35.39 43.89 -27.37
N LEU A 109 35.00 43.30 -26.24
CA LEU A 109 34.13 43.94 -25.25
C LEU A 109 34.83 45.13 -24.59
N GLN A 110 36.11 44.99 -24.18
CA GLN A 110 36.91 46.08 -23.61
C GLN A 110 37.04 47.26 -24.57
N HIS A 111 37.22 47.02 -25.86
CA HIS A 111 37.28 48.08 -26.87
C HIS A 111 35.95 48.83 -27.02
N LYS A 112 34.81 48.16 -26.81
CA LYS A 112 33.49 48.79 -26.84
C LYS A 112 33.19 49.57 -25.55
N THR A 113 33.68 49.12 -24.40
CA THR A 113 33.43 49.74 -23.10
C THR A 113 34.57 50.68 -22.66
N ALA A 114 34.35 51.99 -22.70
CA ALA A 114 35.38 53.01 -22.47
C ALA A 114 35.92 53.14 -21.00
N ILE A 115 35.50 52.29 -20.06
CA ILE A 115 35.80 52.38 -18.61
C ILE A 115 36.15 50.96 -18.10
N PRO A 116 37.03 50.78 -17.09
CA PRO A 116 37.16 49.50 -16.39
C PRO A 116 35.80 49.04 -15.86
N THR A 117 35.20 48.09 -16.57
CA THR A 117 33.83 47.63 -16.36
C THR A 117 33.90 46.25 -15.71
N LEU A 118 33.13 46.03 -14.65
CA LEU A 118 32.94 44.70 -14.08
C LEU A 118 31.95 43.91 -14.93
N LEU A 119 32.03 42.59 -14.89
CA LEU A 119 31.18 41.72 -15.69
C LEU A 119 30.23 40.90 -14.80
N ALA A 120 29.10 40.49 -15.36
CA ALA A 120 28.22 39.48 -14.80
C ALA A 120 28.33 38.22 -15.67
N VAL A 121 28.65 37.08 -15.06
CA VAL A 121 28.65 35.78 -15.71
C VAL A 121 27.40 35.03 -15.24
N ARG A 122 26.40 34.92 -16.11
CA ARG A 122 25.09 34.32 -15.82
C ARG A 122 24.96 32.98 -16.51
N SER A 123 24.31 32.03 -15.85
CA SER A 123 23.82 30.80 -16.48
C SER A 123 22.80 31.10 -17.57
N SER A 124 22.82 30.31 -18.64
CA SER A 124 21.88 30.33 -19.74
C SER A 124 21.77 28.89 -20.28
N ALA A 125 21.23 27.97 -19.49
CA ALA A 125 21.05 26.59 -19.91
C ALA A 125 19.96 26.45 -20.98
N VAL A 126 20.06 25.41 -21.81
CA VAL A 126 18.98 25.06 -22.74
C VAL A 126 17.78 24.56 -21.95
N GLY A 127 16.61 25.18 -22.16
CA GLY A 127 15.39 24.87 -21.43
C GLY A 127 15.18 25.71 -20.17
N GLU A 128 16.13 26.57 -19.78
CA GLU A 128 16.05 27.36 -18.54
C GLU A 128 14.83 28.29 -18.45
N ASP A 129 14.42 28.87 -19.59
CA ASP A 129 13.25 29.75 -19.72
C ASP A 129 12.07 29.08 -20.46
N GLY A 130 11.99 27.74 -20.43
CA GLY A 130 10.89 26.96 -21.05
C GLY A 130 9.85 26.47 -20.03
N ALA A 131 8.93 25.59 -20.48
CA ALA A 131 7.85 25.02 -19.65
C ALA A 131 8.31 24.14 -18.47
N ALA A 132 9.58 23.76 -18.43
CA ALA A 132 10.28 23.25 -17.26
C ALA A 132 11.30 24.32 -16.87
N SER A 133 10.87 25.31 -16.10
CA SER A 133 11.70 26.48 -15.81
C SER A 133 12.79 26.08 -14.80
N PHE A 134 14.05 26.00 -15.26
CA PHE A 134 15.21 25.85 -14.38
C PHE A 134 15.54 27.15 -13.61
N ALA A 135 14.61 28.10 -13.62
CA ALA A 135 14.79 29.43 -13.07
C ALA A 135 15.37 29.34 -11.66
N GLY A 136 16.39 30.16 -11.37
CA GLY A 136 17.00 30.28 -10.04
C GLY A 136 17.77 29.07 -9.52
N GLN A 137 17.93 27.99 -10.30
CA GLN A 137 18.69 26.80 -9.85
C GLN A 137 20.18 26.88 -10.16
N TYR A 138 20.54 27.69 -11.15
CA TYR A 138 21.92 27.88 -11.58
C TYR A 138 22.47 29.21 -11.07
N GLU A 139 23.77 29.25 -10.83
CA GLU A 139 24.43 30.41 -10.21
C GLU A 139 24.66 31.52 -11.25
N SER A 140 24.77 32.75 -10.75
CA SER A 140 25.24 33.92 -11.50
C SER A 140 26.31 34.61 -10.67
N VAL A 141 27.48 34.85 -11.25
CA VAL A 141 28.60 35.51 -10.59
C VAL A 141 28.62 36.96 -11.03
N LEU A 142 28.40 37.89 -10.10
CA LEU A 142 28.34 39.33 -10.35
C LEU A 142 29.68 39.99 -10.01
N ASN A 143 29.91 41.20 -10.54
CA ASN A 143 31.07 42.03 -10.23
C ASN A 143 32.43 41.37 -10.56
N VAL A 144 32.50 40.63 -11.67
CA VAL A 144 33.67 39.84 -12.09
C VAL A 144 34.66 40.72 -12.88
N PRO A 145 35.92 40.85 -12.44
CA PRO A 145 36.97 41.47 -13.25
C PRO A 145 37.27 40.64 -14.51
N PHE A 146 37.71 41.28 -15.60
CA PHE A 146 38.03 40.61 -16.87
C PHE A 146 38.98 39.41 -16.71
N GLU A 147 40.00 39.53 -15.85
CA GLU A 147 40.99 38.49 -15.55
C GLU A 147 40.41 37.25 -14.84
N HIS A 148 39.26 37.37 -14.19
CA HIS A 148 38.62 36.29 -13.43
C HIS A 148 37.43 35.65 -14.17
N VAL A 149 37.14 36.05 -15.41
CA VAL A 149 36.01 35.49 -16.18
C VAL A 149 36.13 33.99 -16.39
N GLY A 150 37.35 33.48 -16.61
CA GLY A 150 37.56 32.03 -16.73
C GLY A 150 37.20 31.25 -15.47
N GLN A 151 37.46 31.82 -14.28
CA GLN A 151 37.08 31.20 -13.00
C GLN A 151 35.57 31.26 -12.78
N ALA A 152 34.96 32.43 -13.00
CA ALA A 152 33.51 32.62 -12.90
C ALA A 152 32.75 31.72 -13.90
N LEU A 153 33.32 31.47 -15.08
CA LEU A 153 32.76 30.54 -16.07
C LEU A 153 32.69 29.10 -15.52
N LYS A 154 33.77 28.64 -14.86
CA LYS A 154 33.80 27.32 -14.22
C LYS A 154 32.79 27.21 -13.09
N GLU A 155 32.58 28.27 -12.31
CA GLU A 155 31.55 28.33 -11.26
C GLU A 155 30.13 28.18 -11.87
N VAL A 156 29.84 28.90 -12.95
CA VAL A 156 28.58 28.75 -13.68
C VAL A 156 28.41 27.34 -14.25
N PHE A 157 29.44 26.74 -14.83
CA PHE A 157 29.39 25.35 -15.30
C PHE A 157 29.19 24.34 -14.17
N ALA A 158 29.88 24.54 -13.04
CA ALA A 158 29.71 23.71 -11.86
C ALA A 158 28.29 23.82 -11.27
N SER A 159 27.63 24.98 -11.40
CA SER A 159 26.26 25.16 -10.92
C SER A 159 25.25 24.21 -11.58
N LYS A 160 25.56 23.69 -12.78
CA LYS A 160 24.78 22.61 -13.43
C LYS A 160 24.61 21.39 -12.52
N TYR A 161 25.63 21.10 -11.72
CA TYR A 161 25.70 19.93 -10.83
C TYR A 161 25.48 20.28 -9.36
N THR A 162 24.72 21.35 -9.07
CA THR A 162 24.18 21.54 -7.71
C THR A 162 23.13 20.45 -7.42
N PRO A 163 22.98 19.99 -6.17
CA PRO A 163 22.00 18.96 -5.83
C PRO A 163 20.59 19.29 -6.31
N ARG A 164 20.20 20.56 -6.21
CA ARG A 164 18.89 21.08 -6.64
C ARG A 164 18.72 20.96 -8.15
N ALA A 165 19.72 21.36 -8.94
CA ALA A 165 19.69 21.26 -10.39
C ALA A 165 19.69 19.82 -10.90
N VAL A 166 20.41 18.90 -10.24
CA VAL A 166 20.40 17.48 -10.59
C VAL A 166 19.04 16.86 -10.26
N LEU A 167 18.51 17.09 -9.05
CA LEU A 167 17.20 16.59 -8.64
C LEU A 167 16.09 17.07 -9.56
N TYR A 168 16.09 18.34 -9.94
CA TYR A 168 15.09 18.87 -10.86
C TYR A 168 15.17 18.18 -12.23
N ARG A 169 16.37 17.97 -12.79
CA ARG A 169 16.54 17.23 -14.06
C ARG A 169 16.03 15.80 -13.95
N LEU A 170 16.39 15.09 -12.88
CA LEU A 170 15.91 13.73 -12.62
C LEU A 170 14.37 13.70 -12.51
N ARG A 171 13.76 14.66 -11.81
CA ARG A 171 12.29 14.77 -11.66
C ARG A 171 11.57 14.98 -12.99
N TRP A 172 12.13 15.82 -13.86
CA TRP A 172 11.61 16.05 -15.20
C TRP A 172 12.04 14.96 -16.21
N GLY A 173 12.86 14.01 -15.77
CA GLY A 173 13.40 12.95 -16.61
C GLY A 173 14.27 13.48 -17.75
N LEU A 174 15.08 14.48 -17.45
CA LEU A 174 16.07 15.02 -18.36
C LEU A 174 17.41 14.38 -18.04
N ASP A 175 18.03 13.78 -19.06
CA ASP A 175 19.40 13.29 -18.94
C ASP A 175 20.38 14.47 -18.83
N ASP A 176 21.60 14.19 -18.39
CA ASP A 176 22.64 15.23 -18.24
C ASP A 176 22.92 15.98 -19.57
N ASP A 177 22.76 15.28 -20.70
CA ASP A 177 22.97 15.79 -22.05
C ASP A 177 21.78 16.57 -22.63
N ASP A 178 20.57 16.42 -22.06
CA ASP A 178 19.35 17.05 -22.56
C ASP A 178 19.29 18.56 -22.19
N ALA A 179 20.03 18.99 -21.15
CA ALA A 179 20.11 20.38 -20.69
C ALA A 179 21.56 20.90 -20.63
N PRO A 180 22.24 21.10 -21.78
CA PRO A 180 23.59 21.65 -21.79
C PRO A 180 23.60 23.11 -21.29
N MET A 181 24.67 23.46 -20.56
CA MET A 181 24.87 24.81 -20.04
C MET A 181 25.49 25.71 -21.12
N ALA A 182 25.01 26.95 -21.23
CA ALA A 182 25.74 28.06 -21.82
C ALA A 182 25.91 29.17 -20.77
N ALA A 183 26.88 30.05 -20.96
CA ALA A 183 27.16 31.13 -20.01
C ALA A 183 27.11 32.49 -20.72
N LEU A 184 26.25 33.37 -20.23
CA LEU A 184 26.07 34.73 -20.73
C LEU A 184 26.95 35.68 -19.92
N VAL A 185 27.88 36.35 -20.60
CA VAL A 185 28.80 37.33 -20.01
C VAL A 185 28.34 38.73 -20.43
N LEU A 186 27.94 39.55 -19.46
CA LEU A 186 27.43 40.91 -19.67
C LEU A 186 28.24 41.94 -18.92
N THR A 187 28.29 43.17 -19.43
CA THR A 187 28.78 44.32 -18.68
C THR A 187 27.85 44.62 -17.50
N MET A 188 28.42 44.84 -16.30
CA MET A 188 27.64 45.30 -15.15
C MET A 188 27.08 46.70 -15.39
N VAL A 189 25.80 46.87 -15.09
CA VAL A 189 25.16 48.18 -15.06
C VAL A 189 25.18 48.72 -13.64
N ASP A 190 25.71 49.94 -13.46
CA ASP A 190 25.67 50.65 -12.18
C ASP A 190 24.25 51.16 -11.90
N SER A 191 23.43 50.26 -11.36
CA SER A 191 21.99 50.43 -11.16
C SER A 191 21.69 51.23 -9.91
N ARG A 192 21.00 52.36 -10.07
CA ARG A 192 20.40 53.12 -8.96
C ARG A 192 19.11 52.46 -8.48
N VAL A 193 18.29 52.01 -9.43
CA VAL A 193 17.02 51.33 -9.20
C VAL A 193 16.93 50.16 -10.15
N SER A 194 16.56 49.00 -9.63
CA SER A 194 16.29 47.81 -10.44
C SER A 194 14.92 47.25 -10.11
N GLY A 195 14.37 46.46 -11.01
CA GLY A 195 13.03 45.94 -10.83
C GLY A 195 12.64 44.86 -11.82
N VAL A 196 11.42 44.40 -11.64
CA VAL A 196 10.75 43.42 -12.49
C VAL A 196 9.43 44.01 -12.98
N LEU A 197 9.19 43.91 -14.29
CA LEU A 197 7.95 44.25 -14.94
C LEU A 197 7.24 42.97 -15.36
N TYR A 198 6.01 42.79 -14.90
CA TYR A 198 5.07 41.80 -15.40
C TYR A 198 4.11 42.49 -16.36
N THR A 199 4.08 42.04 -17.61
CA THR A 199 3.16 42.62 -18.61
C THR A 199 1.70 42.23 -18.32
N ILE A 200 1.47 41.18 -17.53
CA ILE A 200 0.19 40.87 -16.89
C ILE A 200 0.42 40.74 -15.39
N ASP A 201 -0.34 41.44 -14.56
CA ASP A 201 -0.29 41.31 -13.11
C ASP A 201 -0.72 39.89 -12.68
N PRO A 202 0.20 39.03 -12.17
CA PRO A 202 -0.14 37.66 -11.78
C PRO A 202 -1.08 37.60 -10.56
N GLY A 203 -1.27 38.71 -9.84
CA GLY A 203 -2.07 38.79 -8.62
C GLY A 203 -3.47 39.38 -8.77
N ALA A 204 -3.93 39.78 -9.97
CA ALA A 204 -5.21 40.48 -10.15
C ALA A 204 -6.37 39.57 -10.61
N ASP A 205 -7.59 39.79 -10.11
CA ASP A 205 -8.79 38.97 -10.35
C ASP A 205 -9.68 39.37 -11.53
N GLY A 206 -9.28 40.35 -12.35
CA GLY A 206 -10.22 40.81 -13.38
C GLY A 206 -9.79 42.00 -14.23
N GLY A 207 -8.53 42.11 -14.64
CA GLY A 207 -8.19 43.09 -15.66
C GLY A 207 -6.77 43.01 -16.21
N PRO A 208 -6.57 43.41 -17.49
CA PRO A 208 -5.26 43.48 -18.13
C PRO A 208 -4.49 44.71 -17.61
N ALA A 209 -3.90 44.60 -16.42
CA ALA A 209 -2.96 45.60 -15.88
C ALA A 209 -1.54 45.03 -15.84
N MET A 210 -0.54 45.89 -15.99
CA MET A 210 0.86 45.55 -15.78
C MET A 210 1.25 45.85 -14.33
N ARG A 211 2.20 45.09 -13.80
CA ARG A 211 2.76 45.29 -12.46
C ARG A 211 4.25 45.53 -12.54
N LEU A 212 4.71 46.57 -11.86
CA LEU A 212 6.11 46.97 -11.78
C LEU A 212 6.56 46.91 -10.33
N ASP A 213 7.52 46.05 -10.00
CA ASP A 213 8.12 45.91 -8.68
C ASP A 213 9.56 46.42 -8.73
N ALA A 214 9.96 47.31 -7.81
CA ALA A 214 11.29 47.93 -7.83
C ALA A 214 11.97 48.01 -6.45
N VAL A 215 13.30 48.02 -6.46
CA VAL A 215 14.19 48.14 -5.29
C VAL A 215 15.36 49.08 -5.57
N LEU A 216 15.97 49.61 -4.49
CA LEU A 216 17.19 50.42 -4.60
C LEU A 216 18.42 49.51 -4.81
N GLY A 217 19.29 49.91 -5.74
CA GLY A 217 20.53 49.18 -6.06
C GLY A 217 20.32 48.01 -7.03
N LEU A 218 21.01 46.90 -6.79
CA LEU A 218 20.96 45.69 -7.62
C LEU A 218 19.69 44.87 -7.34
N GLY A 219 19.20 44.17 -8.38
CA GLY A 219 17.92 43.47 -8.35
C GLY A 219 17.97 42.07 -7.73
N ASP A 220 19.15 41.62 -7.31
CA ASP A 220 19.37 40.32 -6.66
C ASP A 220 18.48 40.14 -5.42
N LYS A 221 18.37 41.18 -4.59
CA LYS A 221 17.55 41.21 -3.37
C LYS A 221 16.05 41.19 -3.61
N LEU A 222 15.60 41.51 -4.83
CA LEU A 222 14.19 41.44 -5.21
C LEU A 222 13.84 40.01 -5.63
N VAL A 223 14.70 39.39 -6.45
CA VAL A 223 14.52 38.02 -6.95
C VAL A 223 14.67 36.98 -5.83
N SER A 224 15.57 37.22 -4.87
CA SER A 224 15.74 36.35 -3.68
C SER A 224 14.62 36.50 -2.63
N GLY A 225 13.76 37.52 -2.76
CA GLY A 225 12.67 37.78 -1.81
C GLY A 225 13.10 38.40 -0.48
N GLU A 226 14.35 38.85 -0.35
CA GLU A 226 14.93 39.43 0.88
C GLU A 226 14.50 40.88 1.16
N SER A 227 13.90 41.57 0.18
CA SER A 227 13.51 42.97 0.31
C SER A 227 12.08 43.24 -0.13
N ARG A 228 11.42 44.20 0.54
CA ARG A 228 10.05 44.62 0.19
C ARG A 228 10.10 45.56 -1.01
N ALA A 229 9.55 45.09 -2.13
CA ALA A 229 9.47 45.88 -3.36
C ALA A 229 8.51 47.07 -3.23
N VAL A 230 8.84 48.16 -3.92
CA VAL A 230 7.92 49.27 -4.20
C VAL A 230 7.15 48.91 -5.47
N THR A 231 5.83 48.73 -5.34
CA THR A 231 4.96 48.29 -6.44
C THR A 231 4.22 49.47 -7.07
N THR A 232 4.24 49.53 -8.40
CA THR A 232 3.45 50.44 -9.24
C THR A 232 2.63 49.62 -10.23
N ARG A 233 1.36 49.95 -10.43
CA ARG A 233 0.45 49.31 -11.39
C ARG A 233 0.17 50.22 -12.57
N LEU A 234 0.19 49.66 -13.77
CA LEU A 234 -0.02 50.40 -15.02
C LEU A 234 -1.18 49.80 -15.82
N ALA A 235 -1.95 50.66 -16.49
CA ALA A 235 -2.98 50.26 -17.44
C ALA A 235 -2.34 49.82 -18.77
N ARG A 236 -2.85 48.73 -19.35
CA ARG A 236 -2.41 48.26 -20.67
C ARG A 236 -2.99 49.07 -21.82
N SER A 237 -4.17 49.68 -21.65
CA SER A 237 -4.72 50.62 -22.63
C SER A 237 -5.82 51.50 -22.02
N PRO A 238 -5.78 52.83 -22.21
CA PRO A 238 -4.59 53.60 -22.59
C PRO A 238 -3.51 53.50 -21.51
N HIS A 239 -2.23 53.62 -21.88
CA HIS A 239 -1.13 53.52 -20.91
C HIS A 239 -1.21 54.64 -19.87
N GLY A 240 -1.28 54.27 -18.59
CA GLY A 240 -1.43 55.19 -17.47
C GLY A 240 -1.08 54.52 -16.15
N VAL A 241 -0.57 55.28 -15.19
CA VAL A 241 -0.35 54.79 -13.82
C VAL A 241 -1.72 54.65 -13.13
N ILE A 242 -2.08 53.43 -12.73
CA ILE A 242 -3.35 53.13 -12.04
C ILE A 242 -3.18 53.33 -10.52
N ALA A 243 -2.06 52.86 -9.98
CA ALA A 243 -1.73 52.96 -8.58
C ALA A 243 -0.21 53.01 -8.41
N SER A 244 0.28 53.86 -7.52
CA SER A 244 1.70 53.96 -7.17
C SER A 244 1.85 54.01 -5.66
N SER A 245 3.01 53.59 -5.15
CA SER A 245 3.33 53.69 -3.73
C SER A 245 3.52 55.14 -3.29
N ASP A 246 3.25 55.45 -2.01
CA ASP A 246 3.42 56.78 -1.42
C ASP A 246 4.87 57.30 -1.50
N THR A 247 5.86 56.39 -1.68
CA THR A 247 7.28 56.72 -1.88
C THR A 247 7.81 56.05 -3.15
N PRO A 248 7.62 56.66 -4.34
CA PRO A 248 8.08 56.09 -5.59
C PRO A 248 9.61 56.14 -5.73
N LEU A 249 10.22 55.07 -6.25
CA LEU A 249 11.67 54.99 -6.47
C LEU A 249 12.12 55.60 -7.81
N PHE A 250 11.18 55.84 -8.73
CA PHE A 250 11.38 56.37 -10.08
C PHE A 250 10.16 57.22 -10.49
N SER A 251 10.27 58.00 -11.57
CA SER A 251 9.20 58.88 -12.03
C SER A 251 8.11 58.14 -12.81
N ASP A 252 6.91 58.72 -12.89
CA ASP A 252 5.82 58.17 -13.72
C ASP A 252 6.22 58.06 -15.21
N GLU A 253 7.09 58.94 -15.70
CA GLU A 253 7.63 58.87 -17.06
C GLU A 253 8.45 57.58 -17.28
N VAL A 254 9.29 57.21 -16.31
CA VAL A 254 10.02 55.94 -16.32
C VAL A 254 9.06 54.75 -16.27
N ALA A 255 8.01 54.84 -15.44
CA ALA A 255 6.99 53.79 -15.33
C ALA A 255 6.26 53.57 -16.68
N LEU A 256 5.87 54.64 -17.35
CA LEU A 256 5.18 54.59 -18.65
C LEU A 256 6.10 54.11 -19.78
N GLU A 257 7.39 54.47 -19.76
CA GLU A 257 8.37 53.94 -20.71
C GLU A 257 8.56 52.43 -20.54
N LEU A 258 8.71 51.94 -19.30
CA LEU A 258 8.78 50.51 -19.01
C LEU A 258 7.51 49.78 -19.47
N GLY A 259 6.33 50.36 -19.23
CA GLY A 259 5.06 49.82 -19.74
C GLY A 259 5.04 49.69 -21.26
N ARG A 260 5.54 50.69 -22.00
CA ARG A 260 5.66 50.64 -23.47
C ARG A 260 6.63 49.55 -23.93
N MET A 261 7.80 49.45 -23.29
CA MET A 261 8.79 48.40 -23.58
C MET A 261 8.22 47.00 -23.30
N GLY A 262 7.49 46.82 -22.20
CA GLY A 262 6.83 45.56 -21.85
C GLY A 262 5.79 45.12 -22.88
N MET A 263 4.96 46.04 -23.37
CA MET A 263 3.99 45.74 -24.42
C MET A 263 4.66 45.35 -25.74
N LEU A 264 5.76 46.02 -26.11
CA LEU A 264 6.54 45.65 -27.29
C LEU A 264 7.15 44.24 -27.16
N LEU A 265 7.65 43.89 -25.97
CA LEU A 265 8.17 42.56 -25.67
C LEU A 265 7.07 41.51 -25.77
N GLU A 266 5.91 41.75 -25.16
CA GLU A 266 4.77 40.84 -25.24
C GLU A 266 4.27 40.64 -26.67
N GLU A 267 4.16 41.72 -27.46
CA GLU A 267 3.77 41.63 -28.87
C GLU A 267 4.79 40.83 -29.68
N TYR A 268 6.09 40.99 -29.41
CA TYR A 268 7.12 40.26 -30.14
C TYR A 268 7.17 38.77 -29.78
N PHE A 269 7.12 38.44 -28.49
CA PHE A 269 7.19 37.06 -28.01
C PHE A 269 5.85 36.32 -28.09
N GLN A 270 4.75 37.03 -28.42
CA GLN A 270 3.39 36.49 -28.53
C GLN A 270 2.90 35.80 -27.25
N SER A 271 3.43 36.24 -26.10
CA SER A 271 3.05 35.75 -24.78
C SER A 271 3.33 36.82 -23.73
N PRO A 272 2.60 36.83 -22.59
CA PRO A 272 2.93 37.67 -21.45
C PRO A 272 4.39 37.51 -21.03
N GLN A 273 5.02 38.57 -20.55
CA GLN A 273 6.45 38.60 -20.23
C GLN A 273 6.70 38.98 -18.77
N ASP A 274 7.74 38.36 -18.23
CA ASP A 274 8.45 38.72 -17.00
C ASP A 274 9.80 39.34 -17.42
N VAL A 275 9.98 40.63 -17.12
CA VAL A 275 11.06 41.46 -17.65
C VAL A 275 11.87 42.06 -16.51
N GLU A 276 13.15 41.70 -16.42
CA GLU A 276 14.10 42.32 -15.49
C GLU A 276 14.70 43.58 -16.13
N TRP A 277 14.72 44.68 -15.37
CA TRP A 277 15.23 45.97 -15.84
C TRP A 277 16.02 46.71 -14.77
N CYS A 278 16.87 47.63 -15.20
CA CYS A 278 17.57 48.55 -14.33
C CYS A 278 17.59 49.98 -14.90
N LEU A 279 17.62 50.95 -13.99
CA LEU A 279 17.81 52.37 -14.24
C LEU A 279 19.20 52.77 -13.75
N ASP A 280 20.06 53.14 -14.69
CA ASP A 280 21.44 53.52 -14.36
C ASP A 280 21.53 54.92 -13.72
N GLY A 281 22.72 55.27 -13.21
CA GLY A 281 22.98 56.59 -12.61
C GLY A 281 22.80 57.78 -13.58
N GLN A 282 22.72 57.54 -14.89
CA GLN A 282 22.48 58.54 -15.93
C GLN A 282 20.99 58.66 -16.31
N GLY A 283 20.12 57.85 -15.70
CA GLY A 283 18.68 57.82 -15.99
C GLY A 283 18.31 57.00 -17.22
N ARG A 284 19.20 56.15 -17.73
CA ARG A 284 18.90 55.26 -18.86
C ARG A 284 18.30 53.95 -18.37
N LEU A 285 17.22 53.53 -19.02
CA LEU A 285 16.59 52.24 -18.80
C LEU A 285 17.28 51.16 -19.63
N VAL A 286 17.58 50.03 -18.99
CA VAL A 286 18.25 48.89 -19.62
C VAL A 286 17.48 47.62 -19.26
N ILE A 287 17.13 46.82 -20.26
CA ILE A 287 16.56 45.49 -20.09
C ILE A 287 17.70 44.49 -19.91
N VAL A 288 17.67 43.76 -18.79
CA VAL A 288 18.71 42.78 -18.47
C VAL A 288 18.25 41.34 -18.69
N GLN A 289 16.93 41.09 -18.70
CA GLN A 289 16.35 39.80 -19.02
C GLN A 289 14.87 39.95 -19.46
N SER A 290 14.39 39.05 -20.32
CA SER A 290 12.97 38.88 -20.65
C SER A 290 12.67 37.39 -20.80
N ARG A 291 11.57 36.92 -20.21
CA ARG A 291 11.10 35.54 -20.36
C ARG A 291 9.57 35.47 -20.40
N PRO A 292 9.00 34.42 -21.01
CA PRO A 292 7.56 34.16 -20.97
C PRO A 292 7.07 34.03 -19.53
N LEU A 293 5.93 34.64 -19.24
CA LEU A 293 5.17 34.46 -18.01
C LEU A 293 4.07 33.43 -18.28
N ASP A 294 4.11 32.30 -17.56
CA ASP A 294 3.04 31.31 -17.58
C ASP A 294 1.78 31.93 -16.92
N ALA A 295 0.95 32.56 -17.75
CA ALA A 295 -0.38 32.99 -17.33
C ALA A 295 -1.29 31.75 -17.28
N PRO A 296 -2.18 31.62 -16.28
CA PRO A 296 -3.21 30.59 -16.32
C PRO A 296 -3.99 30.74 -17.63
N GLU A 297 -4.16 29.64 -18.39
CA GLU A 297 -5.04 29.62 -19.56
C GLU A 297 -6.37 30.26 -19.17
N GLU A 298 -6.82 31.26 -19.94
CA GLU A 298 -8.17 31.79 -19.81
C GLU A 298 -9.14 30.63 -19.96
N THR A 299 -9.63 30.13 -18.81
CA THR A 299 -10.73 29.19 -18.83
C THR A 299 -11.92 29.97 -19.39
N PRO A 300 -12.56 29.53 -20.48
CA PRO A 300 -13.65 30.28 -21.09
C PRO A 300 -14.67 30.64 -20.01
N ALA A 301 -15.10 31.90 -20.02
CA ALA A 301 -15.84 32.65 -19.00
C ALA A 301 -17.23 32.07 -18.62
N GLN A 302 -17.34 30.78 -18.33
CA GLN A 302 -18.55 30.08 -17.93
C GLN A 302 -18.33 29.09 -16.77
N ALA A 303 -17.24 29.20 -16.00
CA ALA A 303 -17.18 28.62 -14.66
C ALA A 303 -17.85 29.60 -13.69
N ALA A 304 -18.88 29.12 -12.98
CA ALA A 304 -19.68 29.92 -12.05
C ALA A 304 -18.80 30.73 -11.09
N THR A 305 -19.14 32.00 -10.88
CA THR A 305 -18.49 32.86 -9.89
C THR A 305 -18.57 32.23 -8.48
N PRO A 306 -17.51 32.31 -7.65
CA PRO A 306 -17.46 31.69 -6.32
C PRO A 306 -18.39 32.33 -5.27
N GLU A 307 -19.22 33.31 -5.65
CA GLU A 307 -20.00 34.13 -4.70
C GLU A 307 -21.14 33.37 -4.00
N ASN A 308 -21.48 32.14 -4.43
CA ASN A 308 -22.61 31.37 -3.89
C ASN A 308 -22.23 30.06 -3.17
N VAL A 309 -20.98 29.90 -2.72
CA VAL A 309 -20.62 28.76 -1.84
C VAL A 309 -20.88 29.15 -0.39
N GLU A 310 -21.86 28.52 0.27
CA GLU A 310 -22.08 28.68 1.72
C GLU A 310 -20.86 28.13 2.49
N LEU A 311 -19.99 29.03 2.93
CA LEU A 311 -18.81 28.73 3.75
C LEU A 311 -19.05 29.03 5.24
N SER A 312 -20.32 29.18 5.64
CA SER A 312 -20.75 29.59 6.99
C SER A 312 -20.31 28.66 8.12
N GLY A 313 -19.85 27.45 7.81
CA GLY A 313 -19.31 26.47 8.76
C GLY A 313 -17.79 26.48 8.96
N PHE A 314 -17.03 27.29 8.21
CA PHE A 314 -15.57 27.27 8.25
C PHE A 314 -14.98 28.64 8.65
N PRO A 315 -14.57 28.83 9.92
CA PRO A 315 -13.94 30.06 10.38
C PRO A 315 -12.71 30.42 9.54
N THR A 316 -12.56 31.70 9.19
CA THR A 316 -11.34 32.20 8.52
C THR A 316 -10.24 32.41 9.56
N LEU A 317 -9.15 31.64 9.45
CA LEU A 317 -7.97 31.73 10.33
C LEU A 317 -7.02 32.84 9.89
N LEU A 318 -6.89 33.03 8.57
CA LEU A 318 -6.00 34.01 7.96
C LEU A 318 -6.73 34.64 6.77
N SER A 319 -6.63 35.97 6.64
CA SER A 319 -7.14 36.70 5.48
C SER A 319 -6.13 37.77 5.05
N GLY A 320 -6.02 37.98 3.75
CA GLY A 320 -5.06 38.90 3.14
C GLY A 320 -3.76 38.22 2.70
N GLY A 321 -2.73 39.03 2.50
CA GLY A 321 -1.49 38.62 1.83
C GLY A 321 -1.51 38.92 0.33
N VAL A 322 -0.59 38.32 -0.40
CA VAL A 322 -0.38 38.47 -1.84
C VAL A 322 -0.52 37.11 -2.49
N ARG A 323 -1.35 37.03 -3.53
CA ARG A 323 -1.53 35.80 -4.29
C ARG A 323 -0.27 35.49 -5.07
N ALA A 324 0.39 34.38 -4.72
CA ALA A 324 1.52 33.87 -5.48
C ALA A 324 1.04 32.89 -6.57
N SER A 325 0.08 32.02 -6.25
CA SER A 325 -0.52 31.05 -7.18
C SER A 325 -1.98 30.81 -6.80
N ALA A 326 -2.88 30.80 -7.79
CA ALA A 326 -4.32 30.65 -7.57
C ALA A 326 -4.71 29.18 -7.29
N GLY A 327 -5.95 28.98 -6.82
CA GLY A 327 -6.52 27.67 -6.52
C GLY A 327 -6.84 27.46 -5.05
N ALA A 328 -7.32 26.27 -4.72
CA ALA A 328 -7.64 25.87 -3.36
C ALA A 328 -7.14 24.46 -3.05
N ALA A 329 -6.65 24.25 -1.83
CA ALA A 329 -6.17 22.97 -1.34
C ALA A 329 -6.47 22.80 0.15
N SER A 330 -6.58 21.55 0.61
CA SER A 330 -6.80 21.25 2.01
C SER A 330 -5.90 20.12 2.48
N GLY A 331 -5.37 20.29 3.69
CA GLY A 331 -4.49 19.32 4.33
C GLY A 331 -3.99 19.83 5.69
N PRO A 332 -3.18 19.02 6.38
CA PRO A 332 -2.59 19.40 7.65
C PRO A 332 -1.54 20.50 7.45
N VAL A 333 -1.54 21.50 8.32
CA VAL A 333 -0.50 22.53 8.41
C VAL A 333 0.81 21.90 8.83
N LEU A 334 1.90 22.25 8.14
CA LEU A 334 3.25 21.88 8.49
C LEU A 334 4.12 23.14 8.50
N HIS A 335 4.65 23.50 9.66
CA HIS A 335 5.60 24.60 9.78
C HIS A 335 6.97 24.15 9.33
N VAL A 336 7.58 24.93 8.45
CA VAL A 336 8.93 24.67 7.96
C VAL A 336 9.84 25.77 8.48
N GLU A 337 10.52 25.47 9.59
CA GLU A 337 11.52 26.32 10.22
C GLU A 337 12.88 25.59 10.25
N GLY A 338 13.95 26.25 9.78
CA GLY A 338 15.30 25.70 9.83
C GLY A 338 15.60 24.67 8.74
N ALA A 339 15.97 23.45 9.13
CA ALA A 339 16.35 22.39 8.19
C ALA A 339 15.12 21.81 7.47
N ILE A 340 15.24 21.62 6.15
CA ILE A 340 14.16 21.11 5.30
C ILE A 340 13.88 19.65 5.69
N PRO A 341 12.64 19.27 6.01
CA PRO A 341 12.29 17.88 6.28
C PRO A 341 12.57 16.99 5.06
N GLU A 342 13.15 15.80 5.27
CA GLU A 342 13.40 14.83 4.19
C GLU A 342 12.09 14.33 3.56
N THR A 343 11.00 14.31 4.33
CA THR A 343 9.67 13.91 3.87
C THR A 343 8.58 14.73 4.54
N ILE A 344 7.50 15.02 3.79
CA ILE A 344 6.30 15.69 4.30
C ILE A 344 5.05 14.83 4.04
N PRO A 345 3.99 14.94 4.85
CA PRO A 345 2.71 14.30 4.54
C PRO A 345 2.16 14.76 3.19
N GLU A 346 1.56 13.85 2.43
CA GLU A 346 0.96 14.16 1.13
C GLU A 346 -0.23 15.11 1.30
N GLY A 347 -0.24 16.21 0.55
CA GLY A 347 -1.26 17.25 0.62
C GLY A 347 -1.10 18.26 1.76
N ALA A 348 0.03 18.25 2.50
CA ALA A 348 0.25 19.20 3.60
C ALA A 348 0.28 20.66 3.14
N ILE A 349 -0.23 21.57 3.98
CA ILE A 349 -0.18 23.03 3.77
C ILE A 349 1.07 23.55 4.47
N LEU A 350 2.09 23.92 3.68
CA LEU A 350 3.36 24.41 4.22
C LEU A 350 3.22 25.84 4.73
N VAL A 351 3.70 26.10 5.94
CA VAL A 351 3.75 27.44 6.54
C VAL A 351 5.21 27.79 6.83
N ALA A 352 5.69 28.91 6.30
CA ALA A 352 7.08 29.34 6.49
C ALA A 352 7.18 30.85 6.70
N ILE A 353 8.24 31.28 7.40
CA ILE A 353 8.47 32.71 7.60
C ILE A 353 8.88 33.39 6.28
N ASN A 354 9.78 32.75 5.52
CA ASN A 354 10.34 33.28 4.28
C ASN A 354 9.99 32.40 3.08
N ALA A 355 9.86 33.01 1.90
CA ALA A 355 9.77 32.32 0.62
C ALA A 355 11.14 31.78 0.15
N ALA A 356 11.77 30.96 1.00
CA ALA A 356 13.10 30.40 0.76
C ALA A 356 13.08 29.46 -0.46
N PRO A 357 13.99 29.61 -1.44
CA PRO A 357 13.99 28.81 -2.66
C PRO A 357 14.03 27.29 -2.38
N GLU A 358 14.68 26.88 -1.29
CA GLU A 358 14.86 25.50 -0.88
C GLU A 358 13.52 24.75 -0.68
N LEU A 359 12.46 25.46 -0.31
CA LEU A 359 11.12 24.90 -0.10
C LEU A 359 10.51 24.35 -1.39
N ALA A 360 11.04 24.73 -2.57
CA ALA A 360 10.62 24.20 -3.86
C ALA A 360 10.75 22.66 -3.94
N ALA A 361 11.69 22.07 -3.20
CA ALA A 361 11.88 20.62 -3.18
C ALA A 361 10.66 19.87 -2.60
N LEU A 362 9.88 20.53 -1.73
CA LEU A 362 8.74 19.98 -1.01
C LEU A 362 7.40 20.15 -1.75
N LEU A 363 7.32 21.05 -2.73
CA LEU A 363 6.06 21.43 -3.38
C LEU A 363 5.35 20.28 -4.12
N ASP A 364 6.09 19.25 -4.54
CA ASP A 364 5.54 18.06 -5.20
C ASP A 364 4.56 17.27 -4.31
N ARG A 365 4.78 17.33 -2.99
CA ARG A 365 3.95 16.63 -2.00
C ARG A 365 3.07 17.58 -1.20
N ALA A 366 3.29 18.89 -1.33
CA ALA A 366 2.51 19.90 -0.63
C ALA A 366 1.15 20.08 -1.32
N GLY A 367 0.11 20.25 -0.53
CA GLY A 367 -1.19 20.69 -1.03
C GLY A 367 -1.19 22.20 -1.33
N GLY A 368 -0.39 22.99 -0.60
CA GLY A 368 -0.34 24.44 -0.73
C GLY A 368 0.74 25.06 0.14
N ILE A 369 1.00 26.36 -0.03
CA ILE A 369 2.04 27.07 0.73
C ILE A 369 1.59 28.47 1.17
N VAL A 370 1.92 28.84 2.41
CA VAL A 370 1.67 30.15 2.99
C VAL A 370 2.97 30.70 3.58
N THR A 371 3.34 31.93 3.23
CA THR A 371 4.54 32.57 3.81
C THR A 371 4.26 33.92 4.45
N ALA A 372 4.94 34.21 5.57
CA ALA A 372 4.80 35.49 6.27
C ALA A 372 5.43 36.64 5.48
N MET A 373 6.55 36.36 4.81
CA MET A 373 7.31 37.29 3.98
C MET A 373 7.57 36.71 2.58
N GLY A 374 7.82 37.61 1.62
CA GLY A 374 8.03 37.28 0.21
C GLY A 374 6.94 37.86 -0.70
N GLY A 375 7.31 38.24 -1.92
CA GLY A 375 6.37 38.80 -2.91
C GLY A 375 5.93 37.77 -3.95
N ALA A 376 4.88 38.09 -4.73
CA ALA A 376 4.48 37.31 -5.91
C ALA A 376 5.60 37.17 -6.96
N ALA A 377 6.58 38.07 -6.92
CA ALA A 377 7.76 38.10 -7.77
C ALA A 377 8.90 37.17 -7.33
N SER A 378 8.79 36.53 -6.15
CA SER A 378 9.85 35.66 -5.63
C SER A 378 9.99 34.37 -6.43
N HIS A 379 11.16 33.74 -6.33
CA HIS A 379 11.47 32.48 -7.00
C HIS A 379 10.46 31.37 -6.65
N LEU A 380 10.19 31.15 -5.36
CA LEU A 380 9.25 30.14 -4.88
C LEU A 380 7.82 30.38 -5.40
N ALA A 381 7.41 31.65 -5.55
CA ALA A 381 6.11 32.01 -6.11
C ALA A 381 5.98 31.63 -7.59
N SER A 382 7.09 31.69 -8.34
CA SER A 382 7.12 31.25 -9.74
C SER A 382 6.99 29.73 -9.85
N VAL A 383 7.73 28.98 -9.01
CA VAL A 383 7.66 27.51 -8.99
C VAL A 383 6.26 27.02 -8.58
N ALA A 384 5.64 27.65 -7.58
CA ALA A 384 4.27 27.30 -7.17
C ALA A 384 3.26 27.48 -8.31
N ARG A 385 3.40 28.52 -9.15
CA ARG A 385 2.57 28.75 -10.34
C ARG A 385 2.78 27.69 -11.41
N GLU A 386 4.04 27.37 -11.70
CA GLU A 386 4.40 26.35 -12.70
C GLU A 386 3.82 24.96 -12.35
N MET A 387 3.84 24.62 -11.05
CA MET A 387 3.30 23.38 -10.51
C MET A 387 1.78 23.43 -10.25
N GLY A 388 1.14 24.60 -10.37
CA GLY A 388 -0.28 24.78 -10.06
C GLY A 388 -0.63 24.55 -8.59
N ILE A 389 0.33 24.77 -7.68
CA ILE A 389 0.14 24.64 -6.23
C ILE A 389 -0.40 25.96 -5.68
N PRO A 390 -1.55 25.98 -4.97
CA PRO A 390 -2.10 27.20 -4.36
C PRO A 390 -1.12 27.84 -3.37
N ALA A 391 -0.92 29.17 -3.48
CA ALA A 391 0.09 29.87 -2.67
C ALA A 391 -0.30 31.32 -2.29
N ILE A 392 -0.19 31.64 -0.99
CA ILE A 392 -0.36 33.01 -0.44
C ILE A 392 0.93 33.45 0.25
N PHE A 393 1.56 34.51 -0.25
CA PHE A 393 2.79 35.08 0.33
C PHE A 393 2.52 36.42 1.01
N ALA A 394 3.49 36.97 1.73
CA ALA A 394 3.35 38.23 2.48
C ALA A 394 2.11 38.25 3.40
N ALA A 395 1.82 37.13 4.08
CA ALA A 395 0.72 37.00 5.03
C ALA A 395 1.25 37.03 6.47
N PRO A 396 1.53 38.23 7.04
CA PRO A 396 2.14 38.34 8.36
C PRO A 396 1.26 37.68 9.43
N GLY A 397 1.90 36.98 10.37
CA GLY A 397 1.20 36.26 11.44
C GLY A 397 0.70 34.87 11.06
N CYS A 398 0.92 34.39 9.82
CA CYS A 398 0.51 33.04 9.41
C CYS A 398 1.10 31.95 10.31
N ASN A 399 2.34 32.12 10.78
CA ASN A 399 3.01 31.15 11.64
C ASN A 399 2.41 31.06 13.07
N GLU A 400 1.70 32.09 13.52
CA GLU A 400 1.04 32.09 14.83
C GLU A 400 -0.43 31.65 14.73
N LEU A 401 -1.08 31.99 13.61
CA LEU A 401 -2.50 31.75 13.38
C LEU A 401 -2.80 30.34 12.88
N LEU A 402 -1.88 29.73 12.14
CA LEU A 402 -2.01 28.36 11.62
C LEU A 402 -1.21 27.42 12.53
N GLN A 403 -1.86 26.45 13.17
CA GLN A 403 -1.18 25.56 14.14
C GLN A 403 -0.65 24.29 13.47
N GLU A 404 0.50 23.79 13.93
CA GLU A 404 1.10 22.53 13.46
C GLU A 404 0.09 21.36 13.49
N GLY A 405 -0.03 20.61 12.40
CA GLY A 405 -0.94 19.48 12.24
C GLY A 405 -2.42 19.85 12.09
N GLN A 406 -2.78 21.12 12.18
CA GLN A 406 -4.17 21.58 12.04
C GLN A 406 -4.65 21.36 10.60
N GLU A 407 -5.80 20.72 10.43
CA GLU A 407 -6.41 20.62 9.10
C GLU A 407 -7.01 21.97 8.69
N VAL A 408 -6.57 22.48 7.55
CA VAL A 408 -7.00 23.78 7.02
C VAL A 408 -7.35 23.66 5.53
N THR A 409 -8.09 24.64 5.02
CA THR A 409 -8.30 24.85 3.59
C THR A 409 -7.69 26.17 3.18
N LEU A 410 -6.64 26.10 2.37
CA LEU A 410 -6.05 27.26 1.71
C LEU A 410 -6.90 27.60 0.47
N ASP A 411 -7.47 28.80 0.45
CA ASP A 411 -8.16 29.39 -0.69
C ASP A 411 -7.32 30.58 -1.17
N ALA A 412 -6.31 30.27 -1.98
CA ALA A 412 -5.36 31.26 -2.49
C ALA A 412 -6.00 32.20 -3.52
N SER A 413 -7.06 31.74 -4.19
CA SER A 413 -7.85 32.58 -5.09
C SER A 413 -8.48 33.76 -4.34
N ASN A 414 -9.05 33.53 -3.15
CA ASN A 414 -9.68 34.57 -2.33
C ASN A 414 -8.82 35.08 -1.16
N LEU A 415 -7.51 34.78 -1.17
CA LEU A 415 -6.54 35.24 -0.16
C LEU A 415 -6.97 34.93 1.28
N ARG A 416 -7.39 33.69 1.55
CA ARG A 416 -7.80 33.27 2.88
C ARG A 416 -7.42 31.84 3.18
N VAL A 417 -7.29 31.55 4.47
CA VAL A 417 -7.14 30.19 5.01
C VAL A 417 -8.29 29.93 5.97
N LEU A 418 -9.03 28.86 5.72
CA LEU A 418 -10.18 28.44 6.51
C LEU A 418 -9.78 27.29 7.44
N GLN A 419 -10.37 27.25 8.63
CA GLN A 419 -10.23 26.12 9.55
C GLN A 419 -11.00 24.91 9.03
N GLY A 420 -10.38 23.73 9.01
CA GLY A 420 -11.00 22.49 8.54
C GLY A 420 -10.99 22.32 7.02
N ARG A 421 -11.63 21.25 6.56
CA ARG A 421 -11.68 20.85 5.15
C ARG A 421 -12.98 21.31 4.47
N ALA A 422 -12.89 22.28 3.57
CA ALA A 422 -14.02 22.80 2.81
C ALA A 422 -14.08 22.18 1.40
N ASP A 423 -14.65 20.96 1.29
CA ASP A 423 -14.70 20.19 0.03
C ASP A 423 -15.39 20.94 -1.13
N ALA A 424 -16.31 21.87 -0.84
CA ALA A 424 -16.97 22.68 -1.86
C ALA A 424 -15.97 23.56 -2.65
N LEU A 425 -14.92 24.09 -2.00
CA LEU A 425 -13.87 24.88 -2.67
C LEU A 425 -12.91 24.01 -3.49
N LEU A 426 -12.66 22.79 -3.01
CA LEU A 426 -11.78 21.81 -3.68
C LEU A 426 -12.40 21.27 -4.97
N THR A 427 -13.73 21.15 -4.99
CA THR A 427 -14.48 20.64 -6.16
C THR A 427 -14.51 21.67 -7.30
N ILE A 428 -14.55 22.97 -6.96
CA ILE A 428 -14.58 24.09 -7.93
C ILE A 428 -13.18 24.37 -8.50
N SER A 429 -12.14 24.26 -7.68
CA SER A 429 -10.77 24.67 -8.07
C SER A 429 -10.05 23.66 -8.97
N GLY A 430 -10.64 22.48 -9.22
CA GLY A 430 -9.99 21.38 -9.93
C GLY A 430 -8.84 20.77 -9.13
N ARG A 431 -8.63 19.45 -9.23
CA ARG A 431 -7.43 18.82 -8.65
C ARG A 431 -6.17 19.40 -9.32
N PRO A 432 -5.06 19.60 -8.60
CA PRO A 432 -3.79 19.93 -9.22
C PRO A 432 -3.49 18.88 -10.29
N ARG A 433 -3.35 19.32 -11.54
CA ARG A 433 -2.96 18.45 -12.65
C ARG A 433 -1.53 18.03 -12.37
N SER A 434 -1.31 16.80 -11.94
CA SER A 434 0.01 16.19 -11.99
C SER A 434 0.46 16.19 -13.46
N ARG A 435 1.27 17.18 -13.85
CA ARG A 435 1.86 17.33 -15.19
C ARG A 435 2.96 16.29 -15.47
N MET A 436 3.00 15.19 -14.71
CA MET A 436 4.00 14.13 -14.89
C MET A 436 3.76 13.28 -16.16
N VAL A 437 2.63 13.47 -16.85
CA VAL A 437 2.18 12.64 -17.97
C VAL A 437 2.84 13.01 -19.32
N ASP A 438 3.54 14.14 -19.45
CA ASP A 438 4.12 14.57 -20.75
C ASP A 438 5.61 14.96 -20.70
N SER A 439 6.37 14.49 -19.71
CA SER A 439 7.82 14.74 -19.70
C SER A 439 8.53 13.98 -20.83
N PRO A 440 9.70 14.46 -21.32
CA PRO A 440 10.48 13.74 -22.33
C PRO A 440 10.81 12.30 -21.93
N MET A 441 11.11 12.03 -20.65
CA MET A 441 11.29 10.67 -20.14
C MET A 441 9.99 9.89 -20.09
N HIS A 442 8.85 10.50 -19.71
CA HIS A 442 7.57 9.81 -19.78
C HIS A 442 7.28 9.35 -21.21
N LEU A 443 7.55 10.19 -22.21
CA LEU A 443 7.40 9.83 -23.62
C LEU A 443 8.38 8.73 -24.06
N ARG A 444 9.65 8.79 -23.63
CA ARG A 444 10.65 7.73 -23.87
C ARG A 444 10.26 6.41 -23.19
N LEU A 445 9.82 6.45 -21.93
CA LEU A 445 9.36 5.30 -21.16
C LEU A 445 8.07 4.72 -21.71
N ARG A 446 7.14 5.56 -22.16
CA ARG A 446 5.90 5.12 -22.81
C ARG A 446 6.20 4.42 -24.13
N ALA A 447 7.07 5.00 -24.96
CA ALA A 447 7.52 4.36 -26.20
C ALA A 447 8.23 3.02 -25.93
N ALA A 448 9.03 2.94 -24.85
CA ALA A 448 9.63 1.68 -24.42
C ALA A 448 8.57 0.69 -23.90
N LEU A 449 7.62 1.13 -23.09
CA LEU A 449 6.53 0.30 -22.57
C LEU A 449 5.66 -0.26 -23.69
N ASP A 450 5.40 0.51 -24.75
CA ASP A 450 4.62 0.07 -25.91
C ASP A 450 5.27 -1.11 -26.65
N VAL A 451 6.60 -1.25 -26.59
CA VAL A 451 7.34 -2.39 -27.18
C VAL A 451 7.70 -3.47 -26.15
N ILE A 452 7.42 -3.24 -24.86
CA ILE A 452 7.74 -4.19 -23.78
C ILE A 452 6.49 -4.89 -23.26
N SER A 453 5.46 -4.14 -22.86
CA SER A 453 4.36 -4.59 -22.01
C SER A 453 3.14 -5.17 -22.75
N PRO A 454 2.65 -4.57 -23.86
CA PRO A 454 1.45 -5.07 -24.53
C PRO A 454 1.61 -6.52 -24.97
N LEU A 455 0.63 -7.36 -24.64
CA LEU A 455 0.52 -8.72 -25.14
C LEU A 455 -0.38 -8.71 -26.38
N THR A 456 0.23 -8.85 -27.56
CA THR A 456 -0.50 -8.90 -28.84
C THR A 456 -0.63 -10.32 -29.37
N LEU A 457 0.23 -11.24 -28.92
CA LEU A 457 0.24 -12.64 -29.27
C LEU A 457 -0.58 -13.48 -28.26
N THR A 458 -1.90 -13.36 -28.33
CA THR A 458 -2.82 -13.91 -27.30
C THR A 458 -3.31 -15.32 -27.58
N ASP A 459 -3.54 -15.69 -28.85
CA ASP A 459 -4.06 -17.00 -29.25
C ASP A 459 -2.94 -17.95 -29.70
N PRO A 460 -2.63 -19.01 -28.91
CA PRO A 460 -1.59 -19.98 -29.24
C PRO A 460 -1.90 -20.85 -30.46
N ASP A 461 -3.17 -21.05 -30.82
CA ASP A 461 -3.59 -21.96 -31.89
C ASP A 461 -3.74 -21.26 -33.25
N ALA A 462 -3.65 -19.93 -33.27
CA ALA A 462 -3.71 -19.15 -34.49
C ALA A 462 -2.45 -19.30 -35.36
N ASP A 463 -2.62 -19.27 -36.69
CA ASP A 463 -1.50 -19.30 -37.65
C ASP A 463 -0.53 -18.11 -37.47
N THR A 464 -1.01 -17.03 -36.85
CA THR A 464 -0.21 -15.85 -36.51
C THR A 464 0.68 -16.03 -35.28
N PHE A 465 0.53 -17.13 -34.53
CA PHE A 465 1.38 -17.50 -33.38
C PHE A 465 2.76 -18.00 -33.84
N ALA A 466 3.53 -17.09 -34.42
CA ALA A 466 4.82 -17.32 -35.03
C ALA A 466 5.84 -16.28 -34.55
N PRO A 467 7.15 -16.52 -34.72
CA PRO A 467 8.18 -15.54 -34.37
C PRO A 467 7.97 -14.20 -35.09
N ALA A 468 7.49 -14.24 -36.34
CA ALA A 468 7.15 -13.06 -37.13
C ALA A 468 5.93 -12.27 -36.58
N GLY A 469 5.12 -12.89 -35.72
CA GLY A 469 3.99 -12.25 -35.04
C GLY A 469 4.37 -11.53 -33.75
N CYS A 470 5.58 -11.75 -33.21
CA CYS A 470 6.03 -11.12 -31.97
C CYS A 470 6.36 -9.63 -32.23
N LYS A 471 5.61 -8.73 -31.61
CA LYS A 471 5.81 -7.27 -31.74
C LYS A 471 6.42 -6.64 -30.50
N THR A 472 6.25 -7.29 -29.35
CA THR A 472 6.75 -6.80 -28.05
C THR A 472 7.63 -7.84 -27.35
N LEU A 473 8.38 -7.43 -26.32
CA LEU A 473 9.11 -8.37 -25.46
C LEU A 473 8.15 -9.35 -24.75
N HIS A 474 6.96 -8.90 -24.34
CA HIS A 474 5.95 -9.78 -23.74
C HIS A 474 5.47 -10.85 -24.73
N ASP A 475 5.33 -10.52 -26.02
CA ASP A 475 5.02 -11.51 -27.06
C ASP A 475 6.13 -12.54 -27.22
N ILE A 476 7.40 -12.12 -27.17
CA ILE A 476 8.55 -13.03 -27.24
C ILE A 476 8.54 -13.99 -26.04
N VAL A 477 8.31 -13.48 -24.82
CA VAL A 477 8.19 -14.30 -23.61
C VAL A 477 7.01 -15.28 -23.74
N ARG A 478 5.85 -14.83 -24.21
CA ARG A 478 4.68 -15.68 -24.43
C ARG A 478 4.92 -16.76 -25.48
N TYR A 479 5.52 -16.40 -26.62
CA TYR A 479 5.84 -17.32 -27.71
C TYR A 479 6.86 -18.37 -27.28
N THR A 480 7.95 -17.95 -26.65
CA THR A 480 8.99 -18.86 -26.16
C THR A 480 8.47 -19.78 -25.07
N HIS A 481 7.65 -19.28 -24.14
CA HIS A 481 6.97 -20.08 -23.14
C HIS A 481 6.08 -21.15 -23.78
N GLU A 482 5.22 -20.76 -24.71
CA GLU A 482 4.29 -21.67 -25.39
C GLU A 482 5.03 -22.73 -26.22
N LYS A 483 6.09 -22.36 -26.96
CA LYS A 483 6.91 -23.33 -27.70
C LYS A 483 7.71 -24.25 -26.78
N ALA A 484 8.26 -23.73 -25.67
CA ALA A 484 8.94 -24.56 -24.68
C ALA A 484 7.97 -25.57 -24.05
N MET A 485 6.73 -25.15 -23.74
CA MET A 485 5.69 -26.05 -23.26
C MET A 485 5.34 -27.11 -24.31
N ARG A 486 5.10 -26.72 -25.57
CA ARG A 486 4.81 -27.69 -26.65
C ARG A 486 5.94 -28.67 -26.90
N GLU A 487 7.20 -28.23 -26.90
CA GLU A 487 8.34 -29.13 -27.06
C GLU A 487 8.50 -30.04 -25.84
N MET A 488 8.34 -29.52 -24.62
CA MET A 488 8.36 -30.33 -23.40
C MET A 488 7.30 -31.44 -23.45
N PHE A 489 6.12 -31.17 -24.01
CA PHE A 489 5.06 -32.16 -24.18
C PHE A 489 5.21 -33.02 -25.45
N GLY A 490 5.76 -32.48 -26.54
CA GLY A 490 6.03 -33.20 -27.79
C GLY A 490 7.20 -34.16 -27.67
N LEU A 491 8.18 -33.85 -26.82
CA LEU A 491 9.22 -34.77 -26.38
C LEU A 491 8.63 -35.97 -25.62
N CYS A 492 7.47 -35.83 -24.96
CA CYS A 492 6.76 -36.95 -24.34
C CYS A 492 6.06 -37.89 -25.35
N GLU A 493 5.70 -37.40 -26.54
CA GLU A 493 5.12 -38.25 -27.60
C GLU A 493 6.18 -39.07 -28.36
N ASN A 494 7.43 -38.56 -28.41
CA ASN A 494 8.54 -39.20 -29.11
C ASN A 494 9.57 -39.90 -28.19
N ALA A 495 9.40 -39.83 -26.87
CA ALA A 495 10.27 -40.52 -25.91
C ALA A 495 9.83 -41.99 -25.73
N GLU A 496 10.41 -42.89 -26.51
CA GLU A 496 10.52 -44.31 -26.15
C GLU A 496 11.38 -44.43 -24.88
N GLY A 497 10.76 -44.25 -23.69
CA GLY A 497 11.42 -44.46 -22.41
C GLY A 497 11.00 -43.52 -21.27
N ALA A 498 9.82 -43.78 -20.70
CA ALA A 498 9.37 -43.41 -19.35
C ALA A 498 9.25 -41.92 -18.96
N ALA A 499 8.04 -41.37 -19.09
CA ALA A 499 7.45 -40.47 -18.11
C ALA A 499 5.97 -40.81 -17.94
N ASN A 500 5.61 -41.52 -16.87
CA ASN A 500 4.22 -41.85 -16.59
C ASN A 500 3.51 -40.60 -16.07
N VAL A 501 2.70 -39.96 -16.92
CA VAL A 501 1.76 -38.91 -16.52
C VAL A 501 0.53 -39.56 -15.92
N ALA A 502 0.31 -39.41 -14.62
CA ALA A 502 -0.82 -40.01 -13.92
C ALA A 502 -1.67 -38.94 -13.22
N ARG A 503 -3.00 -39.11 -13.26
CA ARG A 503 -3.93 -38.17 -12.63
C ARG A 503 -4.11 -38.51 -11.16
N LEU A 504 -3.87 -37.56 -10.25
CA LEU A 504 -4.11 -37.73 -8.82
C LEU A 504 -5.59 -37.52 -8.50
N LYS A 505 -6.25 -38.59 -8.05
CA LYS A 505 -7.60 -38.52 -7.46
C LYS A 505 -7.49 -38.12 -5.99
N ALA A 506 -7.88 -36.89 -5.68
CA ALA A 506 -7.83 -36.34 -4.33
C ALA A 506 -9.11 -35.61 -3.94
N GLN A 507 -9.38 -35.54 -2.64
CA GLN A 507 -10.53 -34.83 -2.04
C GLN A 507 -10.24 -33.34 -1.80
N ILE A 508 -9.51 -32.72 -2.74
CA ILE A 508 -9.28 -31.29 -2.78
C ILE A 508 -9.82 -30.76 -4.11
N PRO A 509 -10.32 -29.51 -4.20
CA PRO A 509 -10.81 -28.92 -5.44
C PRO A 509 -9.64 -28.53 -6.37
N LEU A 510 -8.78 -29.50 -6.68
CA LEU A 510 -7.58 -29.38 -7.49
C LEU A 510 -7.47 -30.62 -8.37
N THR A 511 -7.54 -30.45 -9.69
CA THR A 511 -7.16 -31.51 -10.63
C THR A 511 -5.64 -31.45 -10.80
N LEU A 512 -4.92 -32.47 -10.29
CA LEU A 512 -3.46 -32.52 -10.32
C LEU A 512 -2.97 -33.69 -11.19
N TYR A 513 -2.14 -33.40 -12.19
CA TYR A 513 -1.43 -34.39 -12.99
C TYR A 513 0.02 -34.50 -12.53
N CYS A 514 0.46 -35.70 -12.21
CA CYS A 514 1.82 -35.99 -11.75
C CYS A 514 2.64 -36.59 -12.88
N VAL A 515 3.81 -36.02 -13.15
CA VAL A 515 4.80 -36.50 -14.11
C VAL A 515 6.00 -37.02 -13.32
N ASP A 516 6.23 -38.34 -13.36
CA ASP A 516 7.36 -38.96 -12.66
C ASP A 516 8.64 -38.87 -13.48
N LEU A 517 9.66 -38.20 -12.94
CA LEU A 517 11.02 -38.09 -13.43
C LEU A 517 11.92 -39.24 -12.92
N GLY A 518 11.40 -40.07 -12.01
CA GLY A 518 12.08 -41.22 -11.41
C GLY A 518 11.95 -41.24 -9.89
N GLY A 519 11.32 -42.29 -9.34
CA GLY A 519 11.18 -42.52 -7.90
C GLY A 519 10.21 -41.56 -7.20
N GLY A 520 9.48 -40.73 -7.95
CA GLY A 520 8.48 -39.81 -7.43
C GLY A 520 7.12 -40.48 -7.17
N LEU A 521 6.79 -41.54 -7.93
CA LEU A 521 5.58 -42.35 -7.78
C LEU A 521 5.91 -43.83 -7.49
N ARG A 522 4.89 -44.61 -7.09
CA ARG A 522 5.01 -46.07 -6.92
C ARG A 522 5.37 -46.75 -8.25
N GLU A 523 6.22 -47.77 -8.19
CA GLU A 523 6.62 -48.56 -9.36
C GLU A 523 5.42 -49.24 -10.05
N PHE A 524 5.53 -49.46 -11.36
CA PHE A 524 4.54 -50.14 -12.22
C PHE A 524 3.22 -49.40 -12.48
N LEU A 525 3.15 -48.09 -12.25
CA LEU A 525 2.02 -47.26 -12.69
C LEU A 525 2.13 -46.91 -14.17
N THR A 526 1.00 -46.77 -14.87
CA THR A 526 0.90 -46.39 -16.29
C THR A 526 0.25 -45.02 -16.46
N THR A 527 0.36 -44.44 -17.66
CA THR A 527 -0.27 -43.15 -18.01
C THR A 527 -1.80 -43.16 -17.98
N CYS A 528 -2.42 -44.34 -17.91
CA CYS A 528 -3.87 -44.51 -17.86
C CYS A 528 -4.42 -44.68 -16.44
N ASP A 529 -3.56 -44.69 -15.41
CA ASP A 529 -3.97 -44.93 -14.03
C ASP A 529 -4.38 -43.64 -13.31
N ASP A 530 -5.51 -43.68 -12.62
CA ASP A 530 -5.82 -42.70 -11.58
C ASP A 530 -5.07 -43.10 -10.30
N ILE A 531 -4.08 -42.29 -9.92
CA ILE A 531 -3.25 -42.53 -8.74
C ILE A 531 -3.90 -41.93 -7.49
N LYS A 532 -3.63 -42.53 -6.33
CA LYS A 532 -4.07 -42.07 -5.02
C LYS A 532 -2.91 -41.38 -4.29
N PRO A 533 -3.19 -40.59 -3.24
CA PRO A 533 -2.13 -40.02 -2.40
C PRO A 533 -1.13 -41.05 -1.84
N GLU A 534 -1.60 -42.27 -1.60
CA GLU A 534 -0.78 -43.39 -1.13
C GLU A 534 0.27 -43.87 -2.16
N ASP A 535 0.13 -43.50 -3.43
CA ASP A 535 1.05 -43.81 -4.51
C ASP A 535 2.21 -42.80 -4.62
N LEU A 536 2.15 -41.66 -3.91
CA LEU A 536 3.20 -40.66 -3.88
C LEU A 536 4.42 -41.19 -3.11
N ARG A 537 5.62 -40.97 -3.65
CA ARG A 537 6.91 -41.38 -3.05
C ARG A 537 7.90 -40.22 -2.90
N SER A 538 7.78 -39.18 -3.72
CA SER A 538 8.58 -37.96 -3.62
C SER A 538 8.48 -37.35 -2.21
N ALA A 539 9.61 -37.23 -1.51
CA ALA A 539 9.68 -36.66 -0.17
C ALA A 539 9.06 -35.25 -0.08
N PRO A 540 9.42 -34.28 -0.96
CA PRO A 540 8.82 -32.95 -0.91
C PRO A 540 7.31 -32.96 -1.26
N MET A 541 6.86 -33.82 -2.18
CA MET A 541 5.44 -33.93 -2.53
C MET A 541 4.61 -34.53 -1.38
N CYS A 542 5.11 -35.58 -0.74
CA CYS A 542 4.47 -36.13 0.46
C CYS A 542 4.37 -35.09 1.58
N ALA A 543 5.42 -34.28 1.76
CA ALA A 543 5.44 -33.24 2.79
C ALA A 543 4.39 -32.14 2.56
N ILE A 544 4.31 -31.58 1.35
CA ILE A 544 3.30 -30.57 1.04
C ILE A 544 1.88 -31.15 1.07
N TRP A 545 1.73 -32.42 0.65
CA TRP A 545 0.44 -33.11 0.67
C TRP A 545 -0.10 -33.28 2.10
N ARG A 546 0.76 -33.56 3.09
CA ARG A 546 0.38 -33.57 4.52
C ARG A 546 -0.25 -32.25 4.93
N GLY A 547 0.26 -31.13 4.42
CA GLY A 547 -0.28 -29.80 4.68
C GLY A 547 -1.64 -29.58 4.04
N PHE A 548 -1.81 -29.96 2.77
CA PHE A 548 -3.10 -29.88 2.09
C PHE A 548 -4.18 -30.73 2.76
N THR A 549 -3.83 -31.90 3.30
CA THR A 549 -4.78 -32.80 3.96
C THR A 549 -4.78 -32.71 5.48
N HIS A 550 -4.23 -31.63 6.04
CA HIS A 550 -4.14 -31.48 7.50
C HIS A 550 -5.55 -31.52 8.13
N PRO A 551 -5.76 -32.21 9.27
CA PRO A 551 -7.11 -32.40 9.86
C PRO A 551 -7.87 -31.11 10.21
N GLY A 552 -7.14 -30.03 10.49
CA GLY A 552 -7.72 -28.71 10.73
C GLY A 552 -7.96 -27.86 9.46
N ILE A 553 -7.65 -28.37 8.27
CA ILE A 553 -7.87 -27.68 6.99
C ILE A 553 -9.16 -28.20 6.36
N THR A 554 -10.05 -27.26 6.03
CA THR A 554 -11.35 -27.56 5.42
C THR A 554 -11.43 -26.94 4.02
N TRP A 555 -11.44 -27.80 2.99
CA TRP A 555 -11.56 -27.36 1.59
C TRP A 555 -13.00 -26.99 1.19
N SER A 556 -13.98 -27.36 2.00
CA SER A 556 -15.40 -27.11 1.80
C SER A 556 -15.87 -25.77 2.39
N GLY A 557 -14.96 -24.88 2.78
CA GLY A 557 -15.27 -23.55 3.31
C GLY A 557 -16.06 -22.72 2.31
N ALA A 558 -17.37 -22.92 2.29
CA ALA A 558 -18.35 -21.93 1.95
C ALA A 558 -18.23 -20.88 3.05
N VAL A 559 -17.45 -19.84 2.75
CA VAL A 559 -17.89 -18.48 3.10
C VAL A 559 -19.40 -18.48 2.83
N ALA A 560 -20.20 -18.02 3.79
CA ALA A 560 -21.57 -17.64 3.49
C ALA A 560 -21.50 -16.51 2.45
N ILE A 561 -21.36 -16.88 1.18
CA ILE A 561 -21.37 -15.95 0.07
C ILE A 561 -22.81 -15.45 0.05
N ASP A 562 -23.02 -14.18 0.41
CA ASP A 562 -24.28 -13.47 0.18
C ASP A 562 -24.76 -13.85 -1.22
N ALA A 563 -26.01 -14.31 -1.36
CA ALA A 563 -26.56 -14.80 -2.62
C ALA A 563 -26.40 -13.77 -3.76
N ARG A 564 -26.28 -12.48 -3.42
CA ARG A 564 -25.91 -11.39 -4.34
C ARG A 564 -24.48 -11.50 -4.90
N SER A 565 -23.48 -11.77 -4.06
CA SER A 565 -22.08 -11.89 -4.46
C SER A 565 -21.84 -13.14 -5.31
N PHE A 566 -22.53 -14.24 -5.00
CA PHE A 566 -22.54 -15.46 -5.83
C PHE A 566 -23.19 -15.22 -7.20
N MET A 567 -24.30 -14.48 -7.25
CA MET A 567 -24.93 -14.08 -8.51
C MET A 567 -24.05 -13.14 -9.35
N SER A 568 -23.22 -12.29 -8.73
CA SER A 568 -22.26 -11.44 -9.47
C SER A 568 -21.14 -12.26 -10.12
N LEU A 569 -20.65 -13.29 -9.43
CA LEU A 569 -19.66 -14.24 -9.96
C LEU A 569 -20.25 -15.03 -11.14
N MET A 570 -21.48 -15.50 -11.01
CA MET A 570 -22.20 -16.19 -12.09
C MET A 570 -22.49 -15.27 -13.28
N ALA A 571 -22.80 -13.99 -13.05
CA ALA A 571 -23.02 -13.00 -14.11
C ALA A 571 -21.74 -12.74 -14.93
N SER A 572 -20.56 -12.80 -14.31
CA SER A 572 -19.26 -12.66 -14.99
C SER A 572 -18.86 -13.90 -15.82
N SER A 573 -19.41 -15.07 -15.52
CA SER A 573 -19.20 -16.30 -16.29
C SER A 573 -20.18 -16.50 -17.45
N VAL A 574 -21.24 -15.68 -17.55
CA VAL A 574 -22.20 -15.74 -18.67
C VAL A 574 -21.75 -14.87 -19.85
N THR A 575 -20.81 -13.94 -19.64
CA THR A 575 -20.31 -13.03 -20.68
C THR A 575 -19.08 -13.55 -21.44
N THR A 576 -18.54 -14.72 -21.06
CA THR A 576 -17.43 -15.36 -21.76
C THR A 576 -17.95 -16.49 -22.66
N GLU A 577 -18.10 -16.19 -23.96
CA GLU A 577 -18.32 -17.22 -24.98
C GLU A 577 -17.07 -18.09 -25.09
N GLY A 578 -17.10 -19.26 -24.46
CA GLY A 578 -16.04 -20.26 -24.52
C GLY A 578 -16.13 -21.21 -23.33
N GLY A 579 -16.80 -22.36 -23.52
CA GLY A 579 -17.07 -23.35 -22.47
C GLY A 579 -15.83 -24.06 -21.93
N GLY A 580 -15.03 -23.38 -21.11
CA GLY A 580 -14.06 -23.97 -20.20
C GLY A 580 -14.44 -23.69 -18.75
N THR A 581 -14.37 -24.70 -17.88
CA THR A 581 -14.53 -24.51 -16.43
C THR A 581 -13.49 -23.49 -15.90
N PRO A 582 -13.89 -22.53 -15.05
CA PRO A 582 -12.93 -21.62 -14.41
C PRO A 582 -11.90 -22.40 -13.58
N GLY A 583 -10.61 -22.20 -13.86
CA GLY A 583 -9.49 -22.91 -13.21
C GLY A 583 -8.98 -24.10 -14.04
N GLY A 584 -7.91 -23.87 -14.81
CA GLY A 584 -7.26 -24.93 -15.60
C GLY A 584 -6.54 -25.98 -14.74
N ASP A 585 -6.01 -27.01 -15.40
CA ASP A 585 -5.34 -28.13 -14.74
C ASP A 585 -4.04 -27.73 -14.00
N SER A 586 -3.75 -28.43 -12.89
CA SER A 586 -2.51 -28.31 -12.12
C SER A 586 -1.56 -29.46 -12.43
N TYR A 587 -0.26 -29.20 -12.33
CA TYR A 587 0.78 -30.15 -12.71
C TYR A 587 1.86 -30.27 -11.65
N ALA A 588 2.39 -31.47 -11.43
CA ALA A 588 3.51 -31.75 -10.55
C ALA A 588 4.56 -32.59 -11.27
N LEU A 589 5.79 -32.09 -11.37
CA LEU A 589 6.97 -32.87 -11.80
C LEU A 589 7.64 -33.44 -10.55
N LEU A 590 7.80 -34.76 -10.49
CA LEU A 590 8.20 -35.46 -9.27
C LEU A 590 9.47 -36.29 -9.50
N GLY A 591 10.46 -36.15 -8.64
CA GLY A 591 11.52 -37.14 -8.41
C GLY A 591 11.52 -37.61 -6.96
N SER A 592 12.39 -38.56 -6.58
CA SER A 592 12.49 -39.05 -5.19
C SER A 592 12.65 -37.92 -4.16
N ASP A 593 13.52 -36.96 -4.47
CA ASP A 593 13.90 -35.85 -3.59
C ASP A 593 13.59 -34.47 -4.21
N TYR A 594 12.86 -34.43 -5.33
CA TYR A 594 12.56 -33.21 -6.08
C TYR A 594 11.06 -33.09 -6.38
N MET A 595 10.55 -31.86 -6.34
CA MET A 595 9.19 -31.53 -6.76
C MET A 595 9.16 -30.15 -7.40
N ASN A 596 8.51 -30.04 -8.55
CA ASN A 596 8.01 -28.78 -9.09
C ASN A 596 6.49 -28.86 -9.22
N LEU A 597 5.78 -28.10 -8.41
CA LEU A 597 4.31 -28.08 -8.35
C LEU A 597 3.80 -26.75 -8.88
N SER A 598 3.02 -26.80 -9.97
CA SER A 598 2.25 -25.68 -10.48
C SER A 598 0.77 -25.90 -10.14
N ALA A 599 0.30 -25.21 -9.11
CA ALA A 599 -1.04 -25.35 -8.56
C ALA A 599 -1.93 -24.15 -8.94
N ARG A 600 -3.10 -24.46 -9.52
CA ARG A 600 -4.15 -23.50 -9.88
C ARG A 600 -5.36 -23.72 -8.98
N PHE A 601 -5.52 -22.86 -7.98
CA PHE A 601 -6.66 -22.89 -7.05
C PHE A 601 -7.73 -21.89 -7.51
N GLY A 602 -8.50 -22.24 -8.55
CA GLY A 602 -9.48 -21.34 -9.16
C GLY A 602 -8.82 -20.15 -9.87
N TYR A 603 -8.85 -18.95 -9.25
CA TYR A 603 -8.30 -17.70 -9.80
C TYR A 603 -6.89 -17.35 -9.27
N HIS A 604 -6.31 -18.20 -8.42
CA HIS A 604 -4.96 -18.03 -7.85
C HIS A 604 -3.97 -19.02 -8.47
N PHE A 605 -2.74 -18.56 -8.70
CA PHE A 605 -1.65 -19.35 -9.26
C PHE A 605 -0.47 -19.41 -8.28
N ALA A 606 -0.03 -20.62 -7.96
CA ALA A 606 1.12 -20.87 -7.10
C ALA A 606 2.09 -21.84 -7.77
N ASN A 607 3.36 -21.45 -7.85
CA ASN A 607 4.45 -22.32 -8.28
C ASN A 607 5.37 -22.60 -7.09
N ILE A 608 5.63 -23.87 -6.84
CA ILE A 608 6.47 -24.34 -5.74
C ILE A 608 7.54 -25.27 -6.30
N ASP A 609 8.80 -24.89 -6.15
CA ASP A 609 9.96 -25.65 -6.58
C ASP A 609 10.77 -26.05 -5.35
N SER A 610 11.03 -27.35 -5.17
CA SER A 610 11.64 -27.86 -3.95
C SER A 610 12.56 -29.04 -4.21
N PHE A 611 13.73 -28.99 -3.58
CA PHE A 611 14.63 -30.13 -3.44
C PHE A 611 14.79 -30.45 -1.96
N CYS A 612 14.59 -31.72 -1.59
CA CYS A 612 14.59 -32.21 -0.22
C CYS A 612 15.31 -33.57 -0.15
N GLY A 613 16.63 -33.51 -0.06
CA GLY A 613 17.50 -34.68 0.07
C GLY A 613 18.42 -34.60 1.30
N ASP A 614 19.35 -35.55 1.41
CA ASP A 614 20.23 -35.67 2.58
C ASP A 614 21.37 -34.65 2.64
N ALA A 615 21.64 -33.95 1.53
CA ALA A 615 22.66 -32.91 1.46
C ALA A 615 22.05 -31.52 1.73
N ASP A 616 22.12 -31.06 2.98
CA ASP A 616 21.50 -29.81 3.45
C ASP A 616 21.75 -28.60 2.52
N ALA A 617 22.97 -28.46 2.00
CA ALA A 617 23.35 -27.36 1.10
C ALA A 617 22.57 -27.31 -0.22
N LYS A 618 21.99 -28.43 -0.67
CA LYS A 618 21.19 -28.53 -1.89
C LYS A 618 19.70 -28.29 -1.63
N ASN A 619 19.26 -28.43 -0.39
CA ASN A 619 17.86 -28.32 -0.03
C ASN A 619 17.39 -26.88 -0.21
N HIS A 620 16.26 -26.72 -0.86
CA HIS A 620 15.65 -25.42 -1.08
C HIS A 620 14.15 -25.54 -1.28
N ILE A 621 13.45 -24.44 -1.00
CA ILE A 621 12.05 -24.24 -1.32
C ILE A 621 11.95 -22.86 -1.97
N LYS A 622 11.40 -22.78 -3.17
CA LYS A 622 11.04 -21.53 -3.84
C LYS A 622 9.53 -21.52 -4.06
N VAL A 623 8.93 -20.38 -3.76
CA VAL A 623 7.49 -20.16 -3.88
C VAL A 623 7.27 -18.88 -4.65
N ARG A 624 6.47 -18.96 -5.71
CA ARG A 624 5.92 -17.80 -6.41
C ARG A 624 4.42 -17.88 -6.35
N PHE A 625 3.78 -16.79 -5.93
CA PHE A 625 2.33 -16.70 -5.78
C PHE A 625 1.80 -15.43 -6.44
N ALA A 626 0.75 -15.56 -7.26
CA ALA A 626 0.13 -14.43 -7.96
C ALA A 626 -1.35 -14.67 -8.30
N GLY A 627 -2.07 -13.59 -8.59
CA GLY A 627 -3.45 -13.61 -9.14
C GLY A 627 -4.56 -13.50 -8.08
N GLY A 628 -5.82 -13.50 -8.53
CA GLY A 628 -7.01 -13.59 -7.68
C GLY A 628 -8.28 -12.90 -8.18
N ALA A 629 -9.38 -13.14 -7.47
CA ALA A 629 -10.71 -12.64 -7.80
C ALA A 629 -11.15 -11.44 -6.95
N GLY A 630 -10.40 -11.09 -5.90
CA GLY A 630 -10.64 -9.92 -5.06
C GLY A 630 -10.22 -8.58 -5.69
N THR A 631 -10.48 -7.49 -4.97
CA THR A 631 -9.98 -6.15 -5.35
C THR A 631 -8.45 -6.11 -5.28
N PHE A 632 -7.81 -5.17 -5.98
CA PHE A 632 -6.35 -5.00 -5.89
C PHE A 632 -5.89 -4.80 -4.44
N SER A 633 -6.62 -4.01 -3.65
CA SER A 633 -6.36 -3.84 -2.22
C SER A 633 -6.42 -5.17 -1.44
N GLY A 634 -7.47 -5.98 -1.64
CA GLY A 634 -7.60 -7.28 -0.98
C GLY A 634 -6.51 -8.28 -1.39
N LYS A 635 -6.08 -8.25 -2.66
CA LYS A 635 -4.95 -9.06 -3.13
C LYS A 635 -3.64 -8.67 -2.44
N CYS A 636 -3.35 -7.37 -2.31
CA CYS A 636 -2.18 -6.85 -1.60
C CYS A 636 -2.20 -7.23 -0.11
N LEU A 637 -3.36 -7.13 0.55
CA LEU A 637 -3.51 -7.51 1.96
C LEU A 637 -3.26 -9.01 2.18
N ARG A 638 -3.75 -9.87 1.28
CA ARG A 638 -3.46 -11.30 1.33
C ARG A 638 -1.99 -11.61 1.08
N VAL A 639 -1.36 -10.96 0.09
CA VAL A 639 0.09 -11.09 -0.14
C VAL A 639 0.88 -10.70 1.10
N THR A 640 0.44 -9.64 1.80
CA THR A 640 1.04 -9.19 3.06
C THR A 640 0.89 -10.24 4.16
N PHE A 641 -0.28 -10.90 4.27
CA PHE A 641 -0.48 -12.03 5.17
C PHE A 641 0.45 -13.21 4.84
N LEU A 642 0.49 -13.63 3.58
CA LEU A 642 1.36 -14.72 3.11
C LEU A 642 2.83 -14.41 3.40
N ALA A 643 3.28 -13.20 3.08
CA ALA A 643 4.64 -12.74 3.32
C ALA A 643 5.01 -12.80 4.80
N LYS A 644 4.09 -12.38 5.68
CA LYS A 644 4.31 -12.41 7.13
C LYS A 644 4.46 -13.83 7.68
N VAL A 645 3.64 -14.77 7.20
CA VAL A 645 3.76 -16.19 7.61
C VAL A 645 5.05 -16.80 7.06
N LEU A 646 5.37 -16.58 5.78
CA LEU A 646 6.57 -17.12 5.13
C LEU A 646 7.86 -16.58 5.75
N ALA A 647 7.92 -15.28 6.06
CA ALA A 647 9.06 -14.69 6.77
C ALA A 647 9.28 -15.35 8.14
N ARG A 648 8.19 -15.63 8.87
CA ARG A 648 8.26 -16.34 10.16
C ARG A 648 8.63 -17.82 10.04
N LEU A 649 8.37 -18.45 8.90
CA LEU A 649 8.86 -19.79 8.54
C LEU A 649 10.33 -19.80 8.08
N GLY A 650 10.97 -18.63 7.97
CA GLY A 650 12.39 -18.48 7.64
C GLY A 650 12.68 -18.17 6.16
N PHE A 651 11.66 -17.90 5.33
CA PHE A 651 11.87 -17.51 3.94
C PHE A 651 12.39 -16.07 3.84
N THR A 652 13.26 -15.82 2.86
CA THR A 652 13.44 -14.48 2.28
C THR A 652 12.25 -14.21 1.35
N VAL A 653 11.55 -13.10 1.56
CA VAL A 653 10.31 -12.78 0.84
C VAL A 653 10.42 -11.42 0.18
N ASP A 654 10.08 -11.36 -1.11
CA ASP A 654 9.96 -10.16 -1.91
C ASP A 654 8.50 -10.03 -2.40
N THR A 655 7.92 -8.85 -2.26
CA THR A 655 6.53 -8.58 -2.66
C THR A 655 6.46 -7.40 -3.61
N ALA A 656 5.73 -7.54 -4.71
CA ALA A 656 5.49 -6.48 -5.69
C ALA A 656 4.01 -6.47 -6.08
N GLY A 657 3.23 -5.58 -5.46
CA GLY A 657 1.77 -5.53 -5.67
C GLY A 657 1.07 -6.80 -5.19
N ASP A 658 0.42 -7.53 -6.12
CA ASP A 658 -0.25 -8.81 -5.87
C ASP A 658 0.62 -10.05 -6.13
N VAL A 659 1.92 -9.85 -6.38
CA VAL A 659 2.90 -10.91 -6.59
C VAL A 659 3.78 -11.08 -5.35
N LEU A 660 4.00 -12.34 -4.98
CA LEU A 660 4.91 -12.75 -3.92
C LEU A 660 5.93 -13.74 -4.47
N ASP A 661 7.21 -13.45 -4.23
CA ASP A 661 8.33 -14.37 -4.43
C ASP A 661 8.98 -14.67 -3.08
N ALA A 662 9.19 -15.94 -2.77
CA ALA A 662 9.80 -16.35 -1.51
C ALA A 662 10.78 -17.50 -1.73
N SER A 663 11.90 -17.51 -1.00
CA SER A 663 12.86 -18.61 -1.04
C SER A 663 13.48 -18.95 0.32
N LEU A 664 13.73 -20.24 0.52
CA LEU A 664 14.44 -20.82 1.64
C LEU A 664 15.52 -21.76 1.08
N LYS A 665 16.75 -21.69 1.59
CA LYS A 665 17.90 -22.50 1.12
C LYS A 665 18.71 -23.04 2.29
N GLY A 666 19.30 -24.22 2.12
CA GLY A 666 20.28 -24.76 3.06
C GLY A 666 19.70 -25.39 4.33
N ALA A 667 18.40 -25.71 4.35
CA ALA A 667 17.74 -26.29 5.52
C ALA A 667 17.94 -27.83 5.58
N PRO A 668 18.08 -28.43 6.77
CA PRO A 668 18.11 -29.88 6.92
C PRO A 668 16.83 -30.53 6.38
N ARG A 669 16.94 -31.74 5.82
CA ARG A 669 15.83 -32.49 5.20
C ARG A 669 14.53 -32.44 6.02
N ARG A 670 14.63 -32.77 7.31
CA ARG A 670 13.47 -32.77 8.23
C ARG A 670 12.82 -31.39 8.35
N GLN A 671 13.62 -30.34 8.47
CA GLN A 671 13.12 -28.97 8.53
C GLN A 671 12.46 -28.57 7.20
N THR A 672 13.07 -28.94 6.06
CA THR A 672 12.47 -28.71 4.73
C THR A 672 11.10 -29.37 4.61
N GLU A 673 10.96 -30.63 5.07
CA GLU A 673 9.67 -31.33 5.08
C GLU A 673 8.63 -30.67 6.00
N GLU A 674 9.03 -30.26 7.20
CA GLU A 674 8.15 -29.55 8.15
C GLU A 674 7.71 -28.18 7.58
N THR A 675 8.61 -27.47 6.92
CA THR A 675 8.29 -26.20 6.24
C THR A 675 7.37 -26.40 5.05
N LEU A 676 7.54 -27.46 4.25
CA LEU A 676 6.65 -27.79 3.14
C LEU A 676 5.24 -28.17 3.61
N ASP A 677 5.12 -28.87 4.74
CA ASP A 677 3.82 -29.13 5.39
C ASP A 677 3.13 -27.81 5.78
N GLN A 678 3.84 -26.91 6.48
CA GLN A 678 3.29 -25.59 6.83
C GLN A 678 2.92 -24.77 5.58
N LEU A 679 3.73 -24.83 4.51
CA LEU A 679 3.43 -24.19 3.25
C LEU A 679 2.14 -24.73 2.61
N GLY A 680 1.94 -26.05 2.63
CA GLY A 680 0.71 -26.68 2.16
C GLY A 680 -0.52 -26.19 2.93
N ARG A 681 -0.43 -26.09 4.27
CA ARG A 681 -1.50 -25.52 5.12
C ARG A 681 -1.76 -24.06 4.78
N LEU A 682 -0.70 -23.27 4.61
CA LEU A 682 -0.79 -21.83 4.30
C LEU A 682 -1.50 -21.59 2.96
N MET A 683 -1.15 -22.37 1.94
CA MET A 683 -1.80 -22.28 0.63
C MET A 683 -3.28 -22.61 0.74
N ALA A 684 -3.65 -23.65 1.50
CA ALA A 684 -5.04 -24.05 1.68
C ALA A 684 -5.90 -22.97 2.39
N VAL A 685 -5.39 -22.32 3.44
CA VAL A 685 -6.13 -21.26 4.17
C VAL A 685 -6.19 -19.93 3.41
N SER A 686 -5.28 -19.71 2.45
CA SER A 686 -5.19 -18.43 1.74
C SER A 686 -6.27 -18.19 0.68
N ARG A 687 -7.14 -19.19 0.45
CA ARG A 687 -8.20 -19.17 -0.55
C ARG A 687 -9.28 -18.15 -0.17
N LEU A 688 -9.69 -17.31 -1.12
CA LEU A 688 -10.72 -16.25 -0.96
C LEU A 688 -10.42 -15.15 0.09
N LEU A 689 -9.26 -15.19 0.74
CA LEU A 689 -8.84 -14.11 1.66
C LEU A 689 -8.77 -12.75 0.96
N ASP A 690 -8.46 -12.72 -0.34
CA ASP A 690 -8.43 -11.52 -1.16
C ASP A 690 -9.80 -10.83 -1.32
N MET A 691 -10.89 -11.54 -1.01
CA MET A 691 -12.25 -11.02 -1.06
C MET A 691 -12.80 -10.68 0.34
N ALA A 692 -12.16 -11.13 1.41
CA ALA A 692 -12.69 -11.06 2.77
C ALA A 692 -11.90 -10.14 3.71
N ILE A 693 -10.59 -9.98 3.52
CA ILE A 693 -9.78 -9.10 4.37
C ILE A 693 -10.13 -7.64 4.07
N THR A 694 -10.54 -6.90 5.10
CA THR A 694 -10.97 -5.50 4.96
C THR A 694 -9.92 -4.48 5.41
N GLY A 695 -8.91 -4.89 6.19
CA GLY A 695 -7.88 -3.98 6.68
C GLY A 695 -6.62 -4.65 7.26
N GLN A 696 -5.57 -3.85 7.42
CA GLN A 696 -4.23 -4.28 7.86
C GLN A 696 -4.20 -4.81 9.30
N SER A 697 -5.11 -4.35 10.18
CA SER A 697 -5.15 -4.72 11.60
C SER A 697 -5.48 -6.20 11.84
N GLU A 698 -6.08 -6.88 10.88
CA GLU A 698 -6.48 -8.29 10.97
C GLU A 698 -5.31 -9.25 10.69
N ILE A 699 -4.34 -8.82 9.87
CA ILE A 699 -3.26 -9.67 9.36
C ILE A 699 -2.40 -10.26 10.49
N ASP A 700 -2.13 -9.46 11.52
CA ASP A 700 -1.32 -9.87 12.66
C ASP A 700 -2.01 -10.94 13.49
N ALA A 701 -3.32 -10.79 13.69
CA ALA A 701 -4.14 -11.76 14.38
C ALA A 701 -4.26 -13.07 13.58
N MET A 702 -4.42 -12.97 12.26
CA MET A 702 -4.49 -14.12 11.35
C MET A 702 -3.16 -14.89 11.31
N ALA A 703 -2.03 -14.19 11.18
CA ALA A 703 -0.71 -14.82 11.21
C ALA A 703 -0.49 -15.53 12.56
N ALA A 704 -0.89 -14.91 13.67
CA ALA A 704 -0.82 -15.55 14.97
C ALA A 704 -1.76 -16.76 15.10
N ALA A 705 -2.96 -16.72 14.51
CA ALA A 705 -3.91 -17.85 14.48
C ALA A 705 -3.34 -19.05 13.72
N PHE A 706 -2.75 -18.81 12.54
CA PHE A 706 -2.10 -19.84 11.73
C PHE A 706 -1.07 -20.65 12.53
N PHE A 707 -0.17 -19.97 13.28
CA PHE A 707 0.83 -20.64 14.10
C PHE A 707 0.27 -21.29 15.38
N ARG A 708 -0.94 -20.94 15.82
CA ARG A 708 -1.67 -21.65 16.89
C ARG A 708 -2.41 -22.90 16.39
N GLY A 709 -2.38 -23.18 15.08
CA GLY A 709 -3.13 -24.27 14.46
C GLY A 709 -4.62 -23.99 14.31
N ASP A 710 -5.00 -22.70 14.34
CA ASP A 710 -6.33 -22.21 14.02
C ASP A 710 -6.35 -21.75 12.56
N TYR A 711 -6.96 -22.58 11.72
CA TYR A 711 -6.95 -22.45 10.26
C TYR A 711 -8.26 -21.91 9.68
N ASP A 712 -9.29 -21.68 10.52
CA ASP A 712 -10.52 -21.00 10.12
C ASP A 712 -10.38 -19.49 10.31
N LEU A 713 -9.67 -18.85 9.38
CA LEU A 713 -9.32 -17.43 9.47
C LEU A 713 -10.50 -16.48 9.21
N LEU A 714 -11.61 -16.98 8.65
CA LEU A 714 -12.78 -16.19 8.23
C LEU A 714 -14.07 -16.54 8.97
N GLY A 715 -14.10 -17.63 9.75
CA GLY A 715 -15.25 -18.02 10.55
C GLY A 715 -15.62 -16.98 11.62
N GLN A 716 -16.90 -16.92 11.99
CA GLN A 716 -17.33 -16.16 13.17
C GLN A 716 -16.64 -16.75 14.41
N ARG A 717 -15.91 -15.93 15.17
CA ARG A 717 -15.29 -16.36 16.43
C ARG A 717 -16.37 -16.92 17.36
N GLN A 718 -16.29 -18.23 17.65
CA GLN A 718 -17.10 -18.86 18.68
C GLN A 718 -16.77 -18.24 20.04
N GLU A 719 -17.80 -17.90 20.83
CA GLU A 719 -17.64 -17.26 22.15
C GLU A 719 -16.89 -18.16 23.13
N ASN A 720 -17.07 -19.49 23.06
CA ASN A 720 -16.44 -20.48 23.94
C ASN A 720 -15.82 -21.66 23.15
N PRO A 721 -14.63 -21.50 22.54
CA PRO A 721 -14.03 -22.53 21.69
C PRO A 721 -13.55 -23.77 22.47
N LEU A 722 -13.36 -24.89 21.76
CA LEU A 722 -12.72 -26.11 22.27
C LEU A 722 -11.21 -26.11 21.95
N PRO A 723 -10.33 -25.58 22.82
CA PRO A 723 -8.92 -25.34 22.48
C PRO A 723 -8.11 -26.60 22.19
N GLU A 724 -8.51 -27.74 22.77
CA GLU A 724 -7.85 -29.04 22.61
C GLU A 724 -8.24 -29.79 21.33
N PHE A 725 -9.09 -29.19 20.48
CA PHE A 725 -9.64 -29.84 19.28
C PHE A 725 -9.35 -29.03 18.01
N HIS A 726 -9.20 -29.73 16.88
CA HIS A 726 -9.36 -29.19 15.54
C HIS A 726 -10.83 -29.34 15.15
N LEU A 727 -11.50 -28.22 14.89
CA LEU A 727 -12.92 -28.21 14.50
C LEU A 727 -13.01 -28.31 12.99
N ALA A 728 -13.46 -29.45 12.46
CA ALA A 728 -13.56 -29.65 11.02
C ALA A 728 -14.88 -29.09 10.46
N VAL A 729 -16.00 -29.41 11.13
CA VAL A 729 -17.37 -28.98 10.79
C VAL A 729 -18.23 -28.92 12.06
N GLY A 730 -19.18 -27.98 12.11
CA GLY A 730 -20.24 -27.90 13.13
C GLY A 730 -20.05 -26.80 14.16
N ASP A 731 -21.15 -26.44 14.83
CA ASP A 731 -21.18 -25.47 15.92
C ASP A 731 -20.79 -26.15 17.24
N TRP A 732 -19.51 -26.08 17.59
CA TRP A 732 -18.95 -26.68 18.80
C TRP A 732 -18.66 -25.61 19.85
N GLU A 733 -19.06 -25.83 21.09
CA GLU A 733 -18.84 -24.90 22.19
C GLU A 733 -18.47 -25.64 23.48
N CYS A 734 -17.76 -24.95 24.37
CA CYS A 734 -17.55 -25.42 25.73
C CYS A 734 -18.58 -24.77 26.67
N VAL A 735 -19.44 -25.59 27.28
CA VAL A 735 -20.52 -25.12 28.17
C VAL A 735 -20.41 -25.80 29.53
N ALA A 736 -20.95 -25.16 30.57
CA ALA A 736 -21.17 -25.81 31.85
C ALA A 736 -22.45 -26.66 31.77
N ASP A 737 -22.37 -27.93 32.16
CA ASP A 737 -23.55 -28.77 32.33
C ASP A 737 -24.35 -28.38 33.59
N GLU A 738 -25.46 -29.06 33.86
CA GLU A 738 -26.33 -28.84 35.03
C GLU A 738 -25.62 -28.96 36.38
N THR A 739 -24.43 -29.58 36.41
CA THR A 739 -23.60 -29.76 37.61
C THR A 739 -22.48 -28.74 37.73
N GLY A 740 -22.35 -27.82 36.75
CA GLY A 740 -21.26 -26.85 36.65
C GLY A 740 -19.97 -27.42 36.04
N THR A 741 -20.01 -28.65 35.50
CA THR A 741 -18.85 -29.29 34.87
C THR A 741 -18.73 -28.83 33.43
N ARG A 742 -17.50 -28.49 32.99
CA ARG A 742 -17.26 -28.13 31.58
C ARG A 742 -17.43 -29.36 30.68
N VAL A 743 -18.31 -29.24 29.70
CA VAL A 743 -18.58 -30.25 28.66
C VAL A 743 -18.43 -29.63 27.28
N ALA A 744 -18.09 -30.45 26.29
CA ALA A 744 -18.13 -30.04 24.89
C ALA A 744 -19.56 -30.26 24.37
N ARG A 745 -20.20 -29.23 23.84
CA ARG A 745 -21.53 -29.32 23.23
C ARG A 745 -21.41 -29.04 21.74
N GLN A 746 -22.12 -29.85 20.95
CA GLN A 746 -22.45 -29.50 19.57
C GLN A 746 -23.91 -29.05 19.53
N ASP A 747 -24.17 -27.86 18.98
CA ASP A 747 -25.50 -27.27 18.91
C ASP A 747 -26.07 -27.28 17.48
N GLY A 748 -26.98 -28.22 17.21
CA GLY A 748 -27.70 -28.31 15.94
C GLY A 748 -28.95 -27.43 15.83
N THR A 749 -29.31 -26.63 16.84
CA THR A 749 -30.56 -25.84 16.82
C THR A 749 -30.59 -24.78 15.72
N ARG A 750 -29.43 -24.25 15.32
CA ARG A 750 -29.29 -23.28 14.22
C ARG A 750 -29.63 -23.85 12.85
N TRP A 751 -29.67 -25.17 12.70
CA TRP A 751 -30.10 -25.85 11.47
C TRP A 751 -31.63 -25.83 11.32
N ALA A 752 -32.39 -25.80 12.43
CA ALA A 752 -33.84 -25.90 12.46
C ALA A 752 -34.65 -24.79 11.73
N PRO A 753 -34.21 -23.52 11.60
CA PRO A 753 -35.02 -22.49 10.93
C PRO A 753 -34.91 -22.47 9.40
N SER A 754 -33.94 -23.18 8.80
CA SER A 754 -33.53 -22.96 7.40
C SER A 754 -34.21 -23.86 6.35
N LEU A 755 -35.03 -24.83 6.77
CA LEU A 755 -35.78 -25.69 5.86
C LEU A 755 -37.26 -25.73 6.27
N SER A 756 -38.08 -24.87 5.66
CA SER A 756 -39.52 -25.07 5.76
C SER A 756 -39.89 -26.40 5.09
N MET A 757 -40.62 -27.27 5.81
CA MET A 757 -41.13 -28.56 5.30
C MET A 757 -41.91 -28.43 3.97
N SER A 758 -42.38 -27.22 3.63
CA SER A 758 -43.10 -26.90 2.40
C SER A 758 -42.21 -26.90 1.14
N PHE A 759 -40.91 -26.59 1.26
CA PHE A 759 -40.01 -26.47 0.11
C PHE A 759 -39.47 -27.82 -0.38
N ALA A 760 -39.15 -28.73 0.55
CA ALA A 760 -38.76 -30.11 0.25
C ALA A 760 -39.88 -30.89 -0.47
N HIS A 761 -41.15 -30.63 -0.10
CA HIS A 761 -42.31 -31.26 -0.74
C HIS A 761 -42.65 -30.65 -2.11
N PHE A 762 -42.37 -29.36 -2.32
CA PHE A 762 -42.56 -28.68 -3.60
C PHE A 762 -41.55 -29.13 -4.67
N MET A 763 -40.29 -29.31 -4.28
CA MET A 763 -39.21 -29.68 -5.22
C MET A 763 -39.16 -31.17 -5.59
N GLY A 764 -39.76 -32.04 -4.78
CA GLY A 764 -39.91 -33.48 -5.11
C GLY A 764 -40.81 -33.76 -6.33
N ARG A 765 -41.59 -32.77 -6.79
CA ARG A 765 -42.49 -32.91 -7.95
C ARG A 765 -41.89 -32.47 -9.29
N LEU A 766 -40.75 -31.77 -9.31
CA LEU A 766 -40.29 -31.03 -10.51
C LEU A 766 -39.04 -31.59 -11.22
N SER A 767 -38.33 -32.58 -10.70
CA SER A 767 -37.29 -33.26 -11.49
C SER A 767 -36.85 -34.60 -10.90
N GLY A 768 -36.87 -35.63 -11.75
CA GLY A 768 -36.32 -36.96 -11.45
C GLY A 768 -34.78 -37.02 -11.43
N GLN A 769 -34.27 -38.25 -11.52
CA GLN A 769 -32.91 -38.81 -11.37
C GLN A 769 -31.63 -37.92 -11.49
N LYS A 770 -31.68 -36.71 -12.05
CA LYS A 770 -30.56 -35.76 -12.07
C LYS A 770 -30.34 -35.05 -10.73
N TYR A 771 -31.36 -34.88 -9.91
CA TYR A 771 -31.23 -34.26 -8.59
C TYR A 771 -30.49 -35.15 -7.58
N GLN A 772 -30.72 -36.48 -7.63
CA GLN A 772 -29.99 -37.44 -6.79
C GLN A 772 -28.48 -37.41 -7.06
N ARG A 773 -28.02 -37.25 -8.31
CA ARG A 773 -26.59 -37.10 -8.62
C ARG A 773 -26.01 -35.76 -8.17
N PHE A 774 -26.80 -34.68 -8.17
CA PHE A 774 -26.39 -33.37 -7.64
C PHE A 774 -26.28 -33.41 -6.12
N LEU A 775 -27.24 -34.04 -5.44
CA LEU A 775 -27.17 -34.32 -4.01
C LEU A 775 -26.00 -35.27 -3.67
N ASP A 776 -25.78 -36.37 -4.39
CA ASP A 776 -24.64 -37.28 -4.17
C ASP A 776 -23.25 -36.61 -4.35
N THR A 777 -23.18 -35.45 -5.00
CA THR A 777 -21.95 -34.65 -5.19
C THR A 777 -21.78 -33.56 -4.12
N VAL A 778 -22.87 -33.16 -3.45
CA VAL A 778 -22.91 -32.11 -2.41
C VAL A 778 -23.10 -32.70 -1.00
N GLU A 779 -23.61 -33.93 -0.88
CA GLU A 779 -23.97 -34.63 0.37
C GLU A 779 -22.86 -35.57 0.86
N ALA A 780 -21.92 -35.03 1.63
CA ALA A 780 -21.17 -35.82 2.60
C ALA A 780 -20.67 -34.97 3.77
N TYR A 781 -20.20 -33.75 3.51
CA TYR A 781 -19.40 -33.01 4.48
C TYR A 781 -20.23 -32.12 5.44
N PHE A 782 -21.44 -31.70 5.04
CA PHE A 782 -22.27 -30.81 5.86
C PHE A 782 -23.18 -31.54 6.87
N TYR A 783 -23.22 -32.87 6.84
CA TYR A 783 -24.16 -33.65 7.67
C TYR A 783 -23.59 -34.10 9.02
N PHE A 784 -22.27 -34.02 9.20
CA PHE A 784 -21.57 -34.71 10.29
C PHE A 784 -20.55 -33.80 10.98
N PRO A 785 -20.97 -33.01 11.98
CA PRO A 785 -20.06 -32.30 12.86
C PRO A 785 -18.96 -33.21 13.41
N LEU A 786 -17.70 -32.76 13.28
CA LEU A 786 -16.51 -33.50 13.71
C LEU A 786 -15.52 -32.56 14.41
N ALA A 787 -15.12 -32.92 15.63
CA ALA A 787 -14.06 -32.26 16.39
C ALA A 787 -12.94 -33.26 16.71
N VAL A 788 -11.73 -33.03 16.21
CA VAL A 788 -10.60 -33.96 16.30
C VAL A 788 -9.67 -33.55 17.44
N ALA A 789 -9.41 -34.42 18.43
CA ALA A 789 -8.55 -34.09 19.56
C ALA A 789 -7.09 -33.97 19.12
N LYS A 790 -6.43 -32.87 19.50
CA LYS A 790 -5.04 -32.55 19.12
C LYS A 790 -4.07 -33.54 19.78
N GLY A 791 -3.18 -34.16 19.00
CA GLY A 791 -2.17 -35.09 19.53
C GLY A 791 -2.71 -36.44 20.03
N SER A 792 -3.92 -36.82 19.60
CA SER A 792 -4.63 -38.04 20.04
C SER A 792 -4.31 -39.32 19.23
N ASP A 793 -3.16 -39.38 18.56
CA ASP A 793 -2.84 -40.49 17.64
C ASP A 793 -2.80 -41.82 18.39
N MET A 794 -3.43 -42.84 17.82
CA MET A 794 -3.57 -44.18 18.38
C MET A 794 -3.46 -45.23 17.26
N GLU A 795 -2.65 -46.26 17.50
CA GLU A 795 -2.56 -47.45 16.66
C GLU A 795 -3.25 -48.63 17.35
N ASP A 796 -2.65 -49.17 18.41
CA ASP A 796 -3.29 -50.12 19.33
C ASP A 796 -3.61 -49.43 20.66
N GLY A 797 -4.82 -49.64 21.19
CA GLY A 797 -5.25 -49.02 22.43
C GLY A 797 -6.75 -48.91 22.58
N ARG A 798 -7.17 -48.22 23.64
CA ARG A 798 -8.57 -47.95 23.96
C ARG A 798 -8.84 -46.45 23.98
N ALA A 799 -9.88 -46.01 23.27
CA ALA A 799 -10.42 -44.66 23.39
C ALA A 799 -11.82 -44.71 23.99
N SER A 800 -12.15 -43.79 24.88
CA SER A 800 -13.48 -43.70 25.50
C SER A 800 -13.94 -42.25 25.64
N LEU A 801 -15.26 -42.05 25.62
CA LEU A 801 -15.91 -40.77 25.93
C LEU A 801 -17.26 -41.01 26.61
N LYS A 802 -17.77 -40.02 27.31
CA LYS A 802 -19.18 -39.96 27.72
C LYS A 802 -19.95 -39.04 26.78
N VAL A 803 -21.12 -39.48 26.34
CA VAL A 803 -21.99 -38.75 25.42
C VAL A 803 -23.41 -38.68 25.98
N LYS A 804 -24.06 -37.53 25.81
CA LYS A 804 -25.44 -37.27 26.20
C LYS A 804 -26.17 -36.61 25.02
N PRO A 805 -26.95 -37.37 24.24
CA PRO A 805 -27.83 -36.81 23.21
C PRO A 805 -29.02 -36.10 23.88
N THR A 806 -29.22 -34.81 23.60
CA THR A 806 -30.21 -33.97 24.32
C THR A 806 -31.41 -33.61 23.44
N ALA A 807 -31.18 -33.20 22.19
CA ALA A 807 -32.23 -32.79 21.27
C ALA A 807 -31.85 -33.06 19.82
N GLY A 808 -32.82 -32.92 18.91
CA GLY A 808 -32.67 -33.14 17.46
C GLY A 808 -33.97 -33.56 16.82
N ALA A 809 -34.23 -33.11 15.59
CA ALA A 809 -35.51 -33.26 14.90
C ALA A 809 -35.54 -34.47 13.94
N ILE A 810 -34.41 -34.78 13.32
CA ILE A 810 -34.21 -35.89 12.39
C ILE A 810 -33.41 -37.00 13.08
N ASP A 811 -32.35 -36.64 13.79
CA ASP A 811 -31.51 -37.55 14.56
C ASP A 811 -31.18 -36.97 15.94
N GLN A 812 -31.00 -37.86 16.93
CA GLN A 812 -30.44 -37.51 18.25
C GLN A 812 -29.21 -38.38 18.52
N ALA A 813 -28.12 -38.05 17.85
CA ALA A 813 -26.97 -38.93 17.82
C ALA A 813 -25.63 -38.26 18.04
N GLY A 814 -24.82 -38.92 18.86
CA GLY A 814 -23.43 -38.59 19.09
C GLY A 814 -22.57 -39.84 19.14
N GLY A 815 -21.27 -39.67 18.91
CA GLY A 815 -20.35 -40.79 18.82
C GLY A 815 -18.88 -40.43 19.04
N LEU A 816 -18.09 -41.48 19.17
CA LEU A 816 -16.64 -41.46 19.24
C LEU A 816 -16.08 -41.70 17.83
N ALA A 817 -15.39 -40.70 17.28
CA ALA A 817 -14.63 -40.85 16.04
C ALA A 817 -13.21 -41.31 16.37
N PHE A 818 -12.68 -42.25 15.58
CA PHE A 818 -11.35 -42.83 15.78
C PHE A 818 -10.74 -43.26 14.45
N ALA A 819 -9.43 -43.56 14.46
CA ALA A 819 -8.65 -43.81 13.25
C ALA A 819 -8.79 -42.68 12.19
N ILE A 820 -8.90 -41.43 12.66
CA ILE A 820 -9.10 -40.26 11.80
C ILE A 820 -7.80 -39.96 11.05
N ARG A 821 -7.89 -39.93 9.72
CA ARG A 821 -6.79 -39.60 8.81
C ARG A 821 -6.95 -38.23 8.17
N THR A 822 -8.15 -37.97 7.69
CA THR A 822 -8.58 -36.71 7.08
C THR A 822 -10.01 -36.42 7.53
N ALA A 823 -10.49 -35.21 7.29
CA ALA A 823 -11.90 -34.86 7.57
C ALA A 823 -12.92 -35.73 6.78
N GLY A 824 -12.47 -36.48 5.76
CA GLY A 824 -13.31 -37.39 4.97
C GLY A 824 -13.03 -38.88 5.16
N THR A 825 -12.06 -39.26 6.00
CA THR A 825 -11.66 -40.68 6.22
C THR A 825 -11.43 -40.96 7.70
N TYR A 826 -12.40 -41.65 8.33
CA TYR A 826 -12.41 -41.97 9.76
C TYR A 826 -13.44 -43.07 10.09
N LEU A 827 -13.35 -43.67 11.27
CA LEU A 827 -14.33 -44.61 11.82
C LEU A 827 -15.14 -43.93 12.93
N VAL A 828 -16.38 -44.37 13.15
CA VAL A 828 -17.22 -43.83 14.24
C VAL A 828 -18.01 -44.93 14.92
N LEU A 829 -17.98 -44.93 16.26
CA LEU A 829 -18.94 -45.64 17.09
C LEU A 829 -19.99 -44.65 17.59
N ARG A 830 -21.25 -44.81 17.17
CA ARG A 830 -22.37 -43.87 17.37
C ARG A 830 -23.50 -44.50 18.16
N ILE A 831 -24.12 -43.74 19.05
CA ILE A 831 -25.47 -44.04 19.58
C ILE A 831 -26.52 -43.07 19.02
N ASN A 832 -27.75 -43.54 18.85
CA ASN A 832 -28.89 -42.71 18.48
C ASN A 832 -30.08 -42.96 19.42
N ALA A 833 -30.56 -41.90 20.09
CA ALA A 833 -31.70 -41.98 21.01
C ALA A 833 -33.05 -42.16 20.30
N LEU A 834 -33.21 -41.61 19.08
CA LEU A 834 -34.47 -41.77 18.33
C LEU A 834 -34.60 -43.15 17.70
N GLU A 835 -33.50 -43.69 17.15
CA GLU A 835 -33.50 -45.00 16.48
C GLU A 835 -33.24 -46.17 17.45
N ASN A 836 -32.84 -45.90 18.70
CA ASN A 836 -32.47 -46.92 19.69
C ASN A 836 -31.44 -47.92 19.13
N ASN A 837 -30.34 -47.41 18.59
CA ASN A 837 -29.28 -48.24 18.03
C ASN A 837 -27.88 -47.77 18.46
N LEU A 838 -26.96 -48.73 18.48
CA LEU A 838 -25.53 -48.54 18.49
C LEU A 838 -25.02 -48.97 17.11
N MET A 839 -24.25 -48.13 16.44
CA MET A 839 -23.74 -48.40 15.10
C MET A 839 -22.25 -48.09 15.00
N LEU A 840 -21.52 -49.00 14.36
CA LEU A 840 -20.16 -48.80 13.89
C LEU A 840 -20.21 -48.63 12.37
N PHE A 841 -19.67 -47.52 11.87
CA PHE A 841 -19.55 -47.28 10.43
C PHE A 841 -18.19 -46.65 10.10
N ALA A 842 -17.82 -46.77 8.82
CA ALA A 842 -16.64 -46.14 8.25
C ALA A 842 -17.06 -45.01 7.32
N PHE A 843 -16.31 -43.92 7.38
CA PHE A 843 -16.24 -42.94 6.31
C PHE A 843 -14.98 -43.21 5.49
N LYS A 844 -15.17 -43.51 4.20
CA LYS A 844 -14.10 -43.64 3.23
C LYS A 844 -14.41 -42.72 2.06
N ASP A 845 -13.54 -41.74 1.85
CA ASP A 845 -13.74 -40.72 0.82
C ASP A 845 -15.05 -39.93 0.95
N GLY A 846 -15.43 -39.58 2.19
CA GLY A 846 -16.68 -38.89 2.51
C GLY A 846 -17.92 -39.78 2.41
N ARG A 847 -17.79 -41.01 1.89
CA ARG A 847 -18.91 -41.95 1.78
C ARG A 847 -19.02 -42.79 3.05
N ARG A 848 -20.22 -42.81 3.62
CA ARG A 848 -20.55 -43.63 4.78
C ARG A 848 -20.85 -45.06 4.36
N SER A 849 -20.21 -46.03 5.00
CA SER A 849 -20.55 -47.45 4.92
C SER A 849 -20.77 -48.03 6.32
N GLU A 850 -21.94 -48.63 6.54
CA GLU A 850 -22.24 -49.34 7.79
C GLU A 850 -21.40 -50.62 7.89
N LEU A 851 -20.81 -50.85 9.07
CA LEU A 851 -19.99 -52.04 9.34
C LEU A 851 -20.68 -53.01 10.30
N ALA A 852 -21.33 -52.48 11.32
CA ALA A 852 -22.12 -53.25 12.28
C ALA A 852 -23.15 -52.37 12.99
N SER A 853 -24.30 -52.95 13.35
CA SER A 853 -25.38 -52.26 14.05
C SER A 853 -26.06 -53.22 15.03
N VAL A 854 -26.43 -52.70 16.20
CA VAL A 854 -27.12 -53.44 17.27
C VAL A 854 -28.24 -52.56 17.81
N HIS A 855 -29.41 -53.15 18.00
CA HIS A 855 -30.51 -52.48 18.70
C HIS A 855 -30.17 -52.38 20.19
N LEU A 856 -30.12 -51.16 20.70
CA LEU A 856 -29.80 -50.86 22.08
C LEU A 856 -30.67 -49.67 22.51
N PRO A 857 -31.55 -49.81 23.51
CA PRO A 857 -32.34 -48.69 24.02
C PRO A 857 -31.43 -47.57 24.53
N ILE A 858 -31.60 -46.35 24.02
CA ILE A 858 -30.82 -45.17 24.40
C ILE A 858 -31.79 -44.07 24.85
N GLU A 859 -31.69 -43.66 26.11
CA GLU A 859 -32.54 -42.61 26.67
C GLU A 859 -32.01 -41.21 26.33
N THR A 860 -32.88 -40.33 25.82
CA THR A 860 -32.57 -38.92 25.59
C THR A 860 -32.26 -38.22 26.91
N GLY A 861 -31.21 -37.39 26.93
CA GLY A 861 -30.81 -36.60 28.09
C GLY A 861 -30.01 -37.36 29.14
N GLN A 862 -29.61 -38.62 28.90
CA GLN A 862 -28.76 -39.38 29.82
C GLN A 862 -27.33 -39.58 29.28
N TRP A 863 -26.37 -39.54 30.20
CA TRP A 863 -24.97 -39.85 29.90
C TRP A 863 -24.78 -41.35 29.67
N ARG A 864 -24.09 -41.69 28.59
CA ARG A 864 -23.67 -43.05 28.25
C ARG A 864 -22.18 -43.05 27.97
N GLU A 865 -21.45 -44.05 28.46
CA GLU A 865 -20.03 -44.21 28.13
C GLU A 865 -19.88 -45.02 26.85
N LEU A 866 -19.20 -44.47 25.84
CA LEU A 866 -18.78 -45.18 24.64
C LEU A 866 -17.28 -45.44 24.72
N ALA A 867 -16.86 -46.65 24.35
CA ALA A 867 -15.45 -46.95 24.18
C ALA A 867 -15.20 -47.82 22.95
N VAL A 868 -14.04 -47.64 22.32
CA VAL A 868 -13.52 -48.51 21.28
C VAL A 868 -12.16 -49.04 21.71
N GLU A 869 -11.93 -50.34 21.52
CA GLU A 869 -10.64 -50.98 21.73
C GLU A 869 -10.15 -51.54 20.39
N VAL A 870 -8.95 -51.12 19.99
CA VAL A 870 -8.26 -51.55 18.76
C VAL A 870 -7.11 -52.45 19.16
N GLN A 871 -7.13 -53.69 18.67
CA GLN A 871 -6.07 -54.68 18.84
C GLN A 871 -5.72 -55.28 17.47
N GLY A 872 -4.63 -54.82 16.87
CA GLY A 872 -4.22 -55.23 15.52
C GLY A 872 -5.26 -54.82 14.49
N ASN A 873 -6.00 -55.77 13.93
CA ASN A 873 -7.06 -55.51 12.96
C ASN A 873 -8.48 -55.69 13.52
N ALA A 874 -8.60 -56.04 14.80
CA ALA A 874 -9.89 -56.20 15.48
C ALA A 874 -10.27 -54.90 16.22
N VAL A 875 -11.52 -54.48 16.06
CA VAL A 875 -12.11 -53.34 16.76
C VAL A 875 -13.33 -53.80 17.53
N THR A 876 -13.33 -53.55 18.85
CA THR A 876 -14.46 -53.85 19.74
C THR A 876 -15.07 -52.56 20.27
N GLY A 877 -16.38 -52.38 20.08
CA GLY A 877 -17.16 -51.26 20.58
C GLY A 877 -17.94 -51.62 21.85
N PHE A 878 -17.83 -50.77 22.86
CA PHE A 878 -18.42 -50.93 24.18
C PHE A 878 -19.40 -49.79 24.49
N VAL A 879 -20.44 -50.11 25.26
CA VAL A 879 -21.32 -49.13 25.90
C VAL A 879 -21.40 -49.46 27.39
N ASP A 880 -21.09 -48.50 28.25
CA ASP A 880 -20.99 -48.64 29.71
C ASP A 880 -20.17 -49.88 30.14
N GLY A 881 -19.02 -50.07 29.48
CA GLY A 881 -18.10 -51.19 29.75
C GLY A 881 -18.54 -52.55 29.23
N LYS A 882 -19.73 -52.68 28.62
CA LYS A 882 -20.19 -53.94 28.00
C LYS A 882 -19.89 -53.95 26.49
N PRO A 883 -19.26 -55.01 25.94
CA PRO A 883 -19.02 -55.12 24.50
C PRO A 883 -20.32 -55.42 23.75
N TYR A 884 -20.59 -54.68 22.69
CA TYR A 884 -21.78 -54.89 21.84
C TYR A 884 -21.42 -55.13 20.37
N ILE A 885 -20.32 -54.56 19.87
CA ILE A 885 -19.90 -54.69 18.48
C ILE A 885 -18.46 -55.21 18.44
N MET A 886 -18.16 -56.16 17.57
CA MET A 886 -16.80 -56.58 17.23
C MET A 886 -16.69 -56.73 15.72
N HIS A 887 -15.70 -56.07 15.11
CA HIS A 887 -15.47 -56.07 13.67
C HIS A 887 -13.98 -56.27 13.36
N HIS A 888 -13.67 -57.01 12.29
CA HIS A 888 -12.29 -57.25 11.85
C HIS A 888 -12.06 -56.58 10.50
N PHE A 889 -10.99 -55.80 10.40
CA PHE A 889 -10.59 -55.12 9.18
C PHE A 889 -9.47 -55.89 8.46
N ASP A 890 -9.30 -55.63 7.16
CA ASP A 890 -8.17 -56.15 6.37
C ASP A 890 -6.87 -55.36 6.61
N TYR A 891 -6.91 -54.36 7.49
CA TYR A 891 -5.81 -53.46 7.85
C TYR A 891 -5.90 -53.09 9.33
N THR A 892 -4.83 -52.55 9.91
CA THR A 892 -4.83 -52.00 11.27
C THR A 892 -5.35 -50.57 11.29
N PRO A 893 -6.52 -50.28 11.88
CA PRO A 893 -7.06 -48.93 11.95
C PRO A 893 -6.21 -48.09 12.92
N ARG A 894 -5.47 -47.11 12.40
CA ARG A 894 -4.64 -46.19 13.21
C ARG A 894 -4.91 -44.75 12.83
N GLY A 895 -4.82 -43.81 13.77
CA GLY A 895 -5.02 -42.36 13.53
C GLY A 895 -5.53 -41.62 14.76
N LEU A 896 -6.03 -40.40 14.56
CA LEU A 896 -6.51 -39.52 15.63
C LEU A 896 -7.89 -39.95 16.15
N VAL A 897 -8.25 -39.45 17.34
CA VAL A 897 -9.53 -39.65 18.01
C VAL A 897 -10.28 -38.32 18.11
N GLY A 898 -11.61 -38.33 18.14
CA GLY A 898 -12.43 -37.13 18.19
C GLY A 898 -13.88 -37.36 18.58
N LEU A 899 -14.63 -36.27 18.60
CA LEU A 899 -16.07 -36.22 18.84
C LEU A 899 -16.80 -36.16 17.50
N TRP A 900 -17.91 -36.86 17.42
CA TRP A 900 -18.76 -36.89 16.23
C TRP A 900 -20.21 -36.67 16.61
N SER A 901 -20.94 -35.89 15.81
CA SER A 901 -22.38 -35.71 15.94
C SER A 901 -23.05 -35.66 14.57
N LYS A 902 -24.38 -35.57 14.57
CA LYS A 902 -25.21 -35.35 13.39
C LYS A 902 -25.66 -33.88 13.38
N ALA A 903 -25.69 -33.24 12.20
CA ALA A 903 -25.83 -31.77 12.09
C ALA A 903 -27.03 -31.16 12.83
N ASP A 904 -28.17 -31.85 12.88
CA ASP A 904 -29.38 -31.38 13.56
C ASP A 904 -29.47 -31.79 15.05
N SER A 905 -28.54 -32.63 15.53
CA SER A 905 -28.53 -33.07 16.92
C SER A 905 -27.94 -31.97 17.83
N VAL A 906 -28.39 -31.96 19.08
CA VAL A 906 -27.75 -31.24 20.19
C VAL A 906 -27.21 -32.30 21.13
N VAL A 907 -25.89 -32.36 21.25
CA VAL A 907 -25.20 -33.43 21.97
C VAL A 907 -24.10 -32.86 22.85
N GLU A 908 -24.00 -33.37 24.08
CA GLU A 908 -22.93 -33.05 25.01
C GLU A 908 -21.95 -34.21 25.18
N PHE A 909 -20.67 -33.89 25.33
CA PHE A 909 -19.56 -34.81 25.43
C PHE A 909 -18.66 -34.45 26.61
N THR A 910 -18.16 -35.45 27.33
CA THR A 910 -17.18 -35.27 28.40
C THR A 910 -16.28 -36.51 28.53
N ASP A 911 -15.24 -36.45 29.35
CA ASP A 911 -14.33 -37.56 29.68
C ASP A 911 -13.72 -38.26 28.44
N LEU A 912 -13.39 -37.53 27.37
CA LEU A 912 -12.63 -38.09 26.25
C LEU A 912 -11.23 -38.49 26.72
N ARG A 913 -10.93 -39.79 26.64
CA ARG A 913 -9.66 -40.39 27.05
C ARG A 913 -9.12 -41.34 26.00
N ARG A 914 -7.81 -41.43 25.93
CA ARG A 914 -7.08 -42.36 25.06
C ARG A 914 -5.98 -43.06 25.86
N MET A 915 -6.02 -44.39 25.87
CA MET A 915 -5.05 -45.25 26.53
C MET A 915 -4.34 -46.11 25.48
N ASP A 916 -3.02 -45.98 25.37
CA ASP A 916 -2.19 -46.95 24.65
C ASP A 916 -1.21 -47.63 25.60
N ASN A 917 -0.38 -48.53 25.08
CA ASN A 917 0.66 -49.23 25.86
C ASN A 917 1.74 -48.31 26.47
N ARG A 918 1.73 -46.99 26.20
CA ARG A 918 2.77 -46.03 26.61
C ARG A 918 2.25 -44.92 27.54
N SER A 919 0.97 -44.54 27.48
CA SER A 919 0.41 -43.39 28.21
C SER A 919 -1.13 -43.31 28.15
N GLU A 920 -1.73 -42.78 29.22
CA GLU A 920 -3.13 -42.30 29.24
C GLU A 920 -3.14 -40.78 29.02
N LEU A 921 -3.91 -40.31 28.04
CA LEU A 921 -4.14 -38.89 27.75
C LEU A 921 -5.63 -38.58 27.86
N ALA A 922 -5.98 -37.52 28.59
CA ALA A 922 -7.34 -37.04 28.73
C ALA A 922 -7.47 -35.67 28.06
N PHE A 923 -8.53 -35.49 27.26
CA PHE A 923 -8.79 -34.29 26.46
C PHE A 923 -10.08 -33.55 26.89
N LEU A 924 -10.86 -34.14 27.82
CA LEU A 924 -12.07 -33.55 28.42
C LEU A 924 -12.22 -34.02 29.88
N SER A 925 -11.17 -33.94 30.68
CA SER A 925 -11.19 -34.44 32.07
C SER A 925 -12.07 -33.58 33.00
N HIS A 926 -12.76 -34.22 33.96
CA HIS A 926 -13.46 -33.56 35.07
C HIS A 926 -12.61 -32.49 35.77
N VAL A 927 -12.89 -31.21 35.49
CA VAL A 927 -12.41 -30.11 36.32
C VAL A 927 -13.59 -29.68 37.22
N PRO A 928 -13.53 -29.90 38.55
CA PRO A 928 -14.52 -29.36 39.46
C PRO A 928 -14.45 -27.83 39.42
N ALA A 929 -15.60 -27.18 39.30
CA ALA A 929 -15.72 -25.75 39.47
C ALA A 929 -15.61 -25.37 40.95
N THR A 930 -14.39 -25.34 41.52
CA THR A 930 -14.16 -24.63 42.79
C THR A 930 -12.79 -23.96 42.87
N THR A 931 -12.85 -22.63 42.87
CA THR A 931 -12.06 -21.70 43.70
C THR A 931 -10.59 -22.01 43.90
N LYS A 932 -9.75 -21.37 43.08
CA LYS A 932 -8.54 -20.72 43.60
C LYS A 932 -8.66 -19.21 43.42
N THR A 933 -8.90 -18.60 44.57
CA THR A 933 -8.63 -17.22 44.94
C THR A 933 -7.31 -16.74 44.37
N GLY A 934 -7.44 -15.68 43.60
CA GLY A 934 -6.40 -14.90 42.95
C GLY A 934 -7.15 -14.10 41.92
N ASP A 935 -7.86 -13.06 42.39
CA ASP A 935 -8.65 -12.15 41.55
C ASP A 935 -7.82 -11.71 40.34
N VAL A 936 -7.98 -12.44 39.24
CA VAL A 936 -8.03 -11.81 37.93
C VAL A 936 -9.41 -11.16 37.94
N MET A 937 -9.47 -9.92 38.43
CA MET A 937 -10.67 -9.11 38.23
C MET A 937 -10.97 -9.17 36.73
N ASP A 938 -12.17 -9.66 36.39
CA ASP A 938 -12.65 -9.68 35.02
C ASP A 938 -12.35 -8.32 34.38
N LYS A 939 -11.84 -8.32 33.15
CA LYS A 939 -11.55 -7.06 32.43
C LYS A 939 -12.80 -6.21 32.25
N THR A 940 -13.97 -6.80 32.44
CA THR A 940 -15.26 -6.15 32.34
C THR A 940 -16.12 -6.47 33.55
N ILE A 941 -17.06 -5.59 33.87
CA ILE A 941 -18.10 -5.84 34.87
C ILE A 941 -19.46 -5.55 34.22
N SER A 942 -20.40 -6.50 34.31
CA SER A 942 -21.75 -6.28 33.80
C SER A 942 -22.52 -5.30 34.71
N PRO A 943 -23.53 -4.57 34.20
CA PRO A 943 -24.36 -3.69 35.02
C PRO A 943 -25.01 -4.39 36.23
N ALA A 944 -25.46 -5.65 36.07
CA ALA A 944 -26.05 -6.43 37.15
C ALA A 944 -25.03 -6.77 38.27
N GLN A 945 -23.80 -7.14 37.89
CA GLN A 945 -22.72 -7.38 38.85
C GLN A 945 -22.33 -6.12 39.59
N LEU A 946 -22.16 -4.98 38.89
CA LEU A 946 -21.80 -3.72 39.52
C LEU A 946 -22.88 -3.25 40.51
N ARG A 947 -24.16 -3.38 40.14
CA ARG A 947 -25.29 -3.06 41.03
C ARG A 947 -25.30 -3.91 42.29
N SER A 948 -25.12 -5.22 42.16
CA SER A 948 -25.06 -6.14 43.31
C SER A 948 -23.93 -5.77 44.27
N ARG A 949 -22.77 -5.31 43.77
CA ARG A 949 -21.64 -4.90 44.62
C ARG A 949 -21.92 -3.58 45.34
N ILE A 950 -22.51 -2.59 44.65
CA ILE A 950 -22.95 -1.32 45.26
C ILE A 950 -24.00 -1.57 46.36
N GLU A 951 -25.01 -2.41 46.09
CA GLU A 951 -26.09 -2.75 47.03
C GLU A 951 -25.57 -3.55 48.24
N SER A 952 -24.48 -4.30 48.08
CA SER A 952 -23.82 -5.02 49.19
C SER A 952 -23.03 -4.12 50.14
N GLY A 953 -22.90 -2.82 49.83
CA GLY A 953 -22.16 -1.84 50.63
C GLY A 953 -20.65 -1.82 50.39
N GLU A 954 -20.18 -2.38 49.27
CA GLU A 954 -18.77 -2.37 48.89
C GLU A 954 -18.33 -0.95 48.45
N GLU A 955 -17.24 -0.42 49.01
CA GLU A 955 -16.68 0.86 48.57
C GLU A 955 -16.03 0.71 47.19
N ILE A 956 -16.70 1.23 46.16
CA ILE A 956 -16.26 1.19 44.76
C ILE A 956 -15.98 2.61 44.26
N LEU A 957 -14.79 2.82 43.68
CA LEU A 957 -14.47 4.06 42.98
C LEU A 957 -14.98 3.97 41.54
N LEU A 958 -16.04 4.71 41.23
CA LEU A 958 -16.59 4.81 39.87
C LEU A 958 -15.94 5.97 39.11
N LEU A 959 -15.40 5.73 37.92
CA LEU A 959 -14.80 6.76 37.08
C LEU A 959 -15.55 6.90 35.75
N ASP A 960 -16.08 8.09 35.49
CA ASP A 960 -16.71 8.44 34.22
C ASP A 960 -15.66 8.97 33.24
N LEU A 961 -15.48 8.24 32.14
CA LEU A 961 -14.54 8.51 31.06
C LEU A 961 -15.24 8.93 29.77
N ARG A 962 -16.49 9.40 29.83
CA ARG A 962 -17.19 9.93 28.65
C ARG A 962 -16.47 11.16 28.12
N LYS A 963 -16.35 11.26 26.79
CA LYS A 963 -15.89 12.50 26.15
C LYS A 963 -16.79 13.66 26.54
N GLN A 964 -16.30 14.89 26.40
CA GLN A 964 -17.07 16.08 26.75
C GLN A 964 -18.41 16.11 26.01
N GLU A 965 -18.43 15.79 24.72
CA GLU A 965 -19.64 15.68 23.89
C GLU A 965 -20.67 14.67 24.45
N ASP A 966 -20.22 13.45 24.79
CA ASP A 966 -21.08 12.39 25.36
C ASP A 966 -21.59 12.73 26.77
N PHE A 967 -20.85 13.57 27.51
CA PHE A 967 -21.23 14.03 28.83
C PHE A 967 -22.19 15.23 28.78
N ASP A 968 -21.96 16.16 27.86
CA ASP A 968 -22.84 17.32 27.65
C ASP A 968 -24.23 16.87 27.18
N ALA A 969 -24.31 15.78 26.40
CA ALA A 969 -25.56 15.15 26.00
C ALA A 969 -26.32 14.48 27.17
N ASP A 970 -25.62 14.09 28.24
CA ASP A 970 -26.19 13.36 29.37
C ASP A 970 -25.37 13.62 30.65
N PRO A 971 -25.55 14.76 31.34
CA PRO A 971 -24.65 15.20 32.41
C PRO A 971 -24.85 14.42 33.72
N VAL A 972 -25.71 13.39 33.74
CA VAL A 972 -25.98 12.58 34.92
C VAL A 972 -24.84 11.58 35.12
N LEU A 973 -24.26 11.59 36.32
CA LEU A 973 -23.26 10.64 36.77
C LEU A 973 -23.91 9.48 37.52
N LEU A 974 -23.32 8.29 37.45
CA LEU A 974 -23.61 7.23 38.41
C LEU A 974 -23.32 7.72 39.83
N GLN A 975 -24.13 7.28 40.80
CA GLN A 975 -23.99 7.71 42.19
C GLN A 975 -22.57 7.40 42.72
N GLY A 976 -21.85 8.42 43.16
CA GLY A 976 -20.47 8.29 43.64
C GLY A 976 -19.39 8.29 42.55
N ALA A 977 -19.75 8.49 41.27
CA ALA A 977 -18.79 8.55 40.18
C ALA A 977 -18.06 9.90 40.08
N VAL A 978 -16.80 9.85 39.68
CA VAL A 978 -15.94 11.01 39.42
C VAL A 978 -15.69 11.12 37.92
N LYS A 979 -15.97 12.28 37.33
CA LYS A 979 -15.65 12.54 35.93
C LYS A 979 -14.17 12.87 35.76
N LEU A 980 -13.52 12.18 34.83
CA LEU A 980 -12.12 12.39 34.49
C LEU A 980 -11.93 12.46 32.97
N ASP A 981 -10.91 13.19 32.54
CA ASP A 981 -10.54 13.30 31.14
C ASP A 981 -9.71 12.05 30.74
N PRO A 982 -10.23 11.17 29.86
CA PRO A 982 -9.52 9.95 29.45
C PRO A 982 -8.26 10.24 28.61
N SER A 983 -8.08 11.46 28.08
CA SER A 983 -6.86 11.83 27.36
C SER A 983 -5.70 12.19 28.29
N LYS A 984 -5.97 12.42 29.59
CA LYS A 984 -5.00 12.87 30.59
C LYS A 984 -4.82 11.86 31.73
N VAL A 985 -4.80 10.57 31.40
CA VAL A 985 -4.70 9.46 32.38
C VAL A 985 -3.56 9.66 33.38
N SER A 986 -2.42 10.15 32.92
CA SER A 986 -1.24 10.40 33.76
C SER A 986 -1.43 11.49 34.83
N THR A 987 -2.44 12.35 34.72
CA THR A 987 -2.68 13.44 35.70
C THR A 987 -3.51 13.01 36.91
N TRP A 988 -4.21 11.87 36.81
CA TRP A 988 -5.10 11.37 37.84
C TRP A 988 -4.81 9.91 38.21
N GLU A 989 -3.72 9.34 37.72
CA GLU A 989 -3.29 7.97 38.03
C GLU A 989 -3.13 7.71 39.54
N ASP A 990 -2.65 8.72 40.29
CA ASP A 990 -2.50 8.66 41.75
C ASP A 990 -3.85 8.54 42.47
N LEU A 991 -4.96 8.96 41.84
CA LEU A 991 -6.32 8.81 42.40
C LEU A 991 -6.74 7.34 42.46
N VAL A 992 -6.20 6.54 41.54
CA VAL A 992 -6.50 5.11 41.36
C VAL A 992 -5.49 4.24 42.11
N ALA A 993 -4.26 4.72 42.29
CA ALA A 993 -3.23 4.05 43.06
C ALA A 993 -3.69 3.75 44.50
N GLY A 994 -3.73 2.47 44.88
CA GLY A 994 -4.15 2.02 46.21
C GLY A 994 -5.66 1.80 46.40
N LYS A 995 -6.48 1.93 45.34
CA LYS A 995 -7.93 1.64 45.38
C LYS A 995 -8.27 0.42 44.51
N PRO A 996 -8.25 -0.80 45.08
CA PRO A 996 -8.42 -2.04 44.31
C PRO A 996 -9.81 -2.17 43.69
N ASN A 997 -10.84 -1.54 44.27
CA ASN A 997 -12.22 -1.62 43.80
C ASN A 997 -12.57 -0.45 42.87
N THR A 998 -11.76 -0.20 41.84
CA THR A 998 -12.03 0.86 40.85
C THR A 998 -12.74 0.29 39.64
N VAL A 999 -13.80 0.94 39.16
CA VAL A 999 -14.53 0.58 37.94
C VAL A 999 -14.65 1.82 37.06
N ILE A 1000 -14.31 1.68 35.78
CA ILE A 1000 -14.41 2.78 34.81
C ILE A 1000 -15.56 2.57 33.83
N TYR A 1001 -16.18 3.64 33.33
CA TYR A 1001 -17.22 3.52 32.31
C TYR A 1001 -17.18 4.68 31.33
N CYS A 1002 -17.63 4.43 30.10
CA CYS A 1002 -17.91 5.47 29.11
C CYS A 1002 -19.36 5.32 28.61
N ALA A 1003 -19.75 6.00 27.53
CA ALA A 1003 -21.14 6.03 27.09
C ALA A 1003 -21.67 4.64 26.71
N ARG A 1004 -20.84 3.81 26.02
CA ARG A 1004 -21.23 2.50 25.49
C ARG A 1004 -20.25 1.35 25.80
N GLY A 1005 -19.36 1.52 26.78
CA GLY A 1005 -18.36 0.50 27.15
C GLY A 1005 -17.28 0.26 26.08
N GLY A 1006 -17.09 1.23 25.17
CA GLY A 1006 -16.24 1.13 23.98
C GLY A 1006 -14.75 1.41 24.20
N SER A 1007 -14.06 1.72 23.09
CA SER A 1007 -12.60 1.83 22.97
C SER A 1007 -11.91 2.74 24.00
N ILE A 1008 -12.60 3.75 24.54
CA ILE A 1008 -12.05 4.68 25.53
C ILE A 1008 -11.77 3.97 26.86
N SER A 1009 -12.73 3.21 27.38
CA SER A 1009 -12.56 2.46 28.64
C SER A 1009 -11.48 1.39 28.48
N GLN A 1010 -11.40 0.74 27.32
CA GLN A 1010 -10.35 -0.23 26.99
C GLN A 1010 -8.96 0.41 26.89
N SER A 1011 -8.86 1.61 26.31
CA SER A 1011 -7.60 2.34 26.20
C SER A 1011 -7.06 2.73 27.56
N VAL A 1012 -7.92 3.23 28.45
CA VAL A 1012 -7.55 3.59 29.82
C VAL A 1012 -7.21 2.34 30.63
N GLN A 1013 -8.00 1.26 30.52
CA GLN A 1013 -7.68 -0.03 31.14
C GLN A 1013 -6.30 -0.53 30.71
N LYS A 1014 -5.97 -0.47 29.42
CA LYS A 1014 -4.66 -0.90 28.89
C LYS A 1014 -3.49 -0.09 29.47
N HIS A 1015 -3.70 1.21 29.74
CA HIS A 1015 -2.69 2.05 30.39
C HIS A 1015 -2.37 1.57 31.82
N PHE A 1016 -3.39 1.18 32.61
CA PHE A 1016 -3.18 0.64 33.95
C PHE A 1016 -2.69 -0.81 33.94
N GLU A 1017 -3.07 -1.63 32.95
CA GLU A 1017 -2.55 -2.99 32.76
C GLU A 1017 -1.03 -2.98 32.54
N GLN A 1018 -0.50 -2.02 31.77
CA GLN A 1018 0.95 -1.85 31.57
C GLN A 1018 1.70 -1.54 32.88
N LYS A 1019 1.02 -0.97 33.87
CA LYS A 1019 1.56 -0.68 35.21
C LYS A 1019 1.24 -1.77 36.24
N GLY A 1020 0.71 -2.92 35.80
CA GLY A 1020 0.41 -4.07 36.65
C GLY A 1020 -0.89 -3.95 37.46
N MET A 1021 -1.78 -3.00 37.11
CA MET A 1021 -3.07 -2.81 37.76
C MET A 1021 -4.20 -3.26 36.84
N THR A 1022 -5.12 -4.08 37.34
CA THR A 1022 -6.32 -4.51 36.58
C THR A 1022 -7.51 -3.69 37.05
N ILE A 1023 -8.14 -2.96 36.11
CA ILE A 1023 -9.31 -2.12 36.40
C ILE A 1023 -10.44 -2.55 35.46
N PRO A 1024 -11.53 -3.14 35.96
CA PRO A 1024 -12.69 -3.50 35.15
C PRO A 1024 -13.37 -2.25 34.56
N TYR A 1025 -13.92 -2.38 33.36
CA TYR A 1025 -14.84 -1.39 32.81
C TYR A 1025 -16.28 -1.92 32.68
N LEU A 1026 -17.26 -1.01 32.77
CA LEU A 1026 -18.68 -1.35 32.70
C LEU A 1026 -19.09 -1.77 31.27
N GLU A 1027 -19.59 -2.99 31.13
CA GLU A 1027 -20.06 -3.53 29.84
C GLU A 1027 -21.24 -2.73 29.30
N GLY A 1028 -21.15 -2.32 28.04
CA GLY A 1028 -22.16 -1.47 27.41
C GLY A 1028 -22.27 -0.06 28.00
N GLY A 1029 -21.39 0.31 28.95
CA GLY A 1029 -21.26 1.65 29.51
C GLY A 1029 -22.51 2.17 30.23
N LEU A 1030 -22.63 3.49 30.28
CA LEU A 1030 -23.79 4.14 30.89
C LEU A 1030 -25.11 3.76 30.19
N ALA A 1031 -25.09 3.52 28.88
CA ALA A 1031 -26.29 3.11 28.14
C ALA A 1031 -26.85 1.76 28.64
N ALA A 1032 -25.98 0.78 28.90
CA ALA A 1032 -26.41 -0.51 29.44
C ALA A 1032 -26.83 -0.42 30.91
N TRP A 1033 -26.22 0.46 31.71
CA TRP A 1033 -26.65 0.74 33.08
C TRP A 1033 -28.09 1.29 33.12
N LYS A 1034 -28.39 2.27 32.27
CA LYS A 1034 -29.72 2.88 32.20
C LYS A 1034 -30.82 1.93 31.72
N ASN A 1035 -30.47 0.92 30.92
CA ASN A 1035 -31.43 -0.11 30.52
C ASN A 1035 -31.78 -1.08 31.68
N LEU A 1036 -31.03 -1.03 32.79
CA LEU A 1036 -31.22 -1.85 33.98
C LEU A 1036 -31.97 -1.11 35.11
N GLU A 1037 -32.06 0.22 35.03
CA GLU A 1037 -32.88 1.10 35.88
C GLU A 1037 -34.30 1.23 35.31
#